data_AF-A0A8H3GGA7-F1
#
_entry.id   AF-A0A8H3GGA7-F1
#
_cell.length_a   1.000
_cell.length_b   1.000
_cell.length_c   1.000
_cell.angle_alpha   90.00
_cell.angle_beta   90.00
_cell.angle_gamma   90.00
#
_symmetry.space_group_name_H-M   'P 1'
#
loop_
_entity.id
_entity.type
_entity.pdbx_description
1 polymer ?
#
loop_
_entity_poly.entity_id
_entity_poly.type
_entity_poly.pdbx_seq_one_letter_code
_entity_poly.pdbx_strand_id
1 'polypeptide(L)'
;MANPPHGGVLKDLHIRDAPLQKQLLEESEGLPDLTLTERQLCDLELILNGGFSPLEGFLNEEDYKSVVETLRLKSGALFPIPVNFDVSKEDIERLGIKAGVRLALRDPRDDNALAILTVEDIYTPNKVIEAEKVFGADDPAHPAVAYLRNKVKEFYVGGKLQAIQPPTYFDYVAIRYTPTELRTHFKKLAWRKVVAFQTRNPMHRAHRELTVRAARQRQANVLIHPVVGLTKPGDVDHYTRVRVYQALMPKYPNGMATLALLPLAMRMAGPREAVWHAIIRKNFGATHFIVGRDHAGPGKNSKGVDFYGPYDAQELVTKYKSELNIEMVPFQQMTYIPASDEYMPVDEVPKGIQTLDISGTELRKRLRTGAHIPDWFSYEAVVKTLRESYPPRTQQGFVLFLTGHHNSGRSSIARALQVTLNQQGGRSVSLLLGETVRAELSSELGFTPDDRHKNIQRIAFVAAELSRAGAAVIAAPIAPYHHSRKSARDHVVSTGGAGGNFFLVHVATPLEHCEATDRQGVFKRARAGEIKGFTGVDDPYEEPTDADIVVDTTTQTIPEIVHSIVAEIMLAARAKLGVRTNLRYSPSFSTLSVRSTASILPRVVRPATRVSVSPRSVPQFAVRMSHGFGESAVRPEPDQVVKDIADYVHDFEVTSELALETARLCLIDTIGCGLEGLRFKECARLLGPVVEGTVVPNGTKVPGTNYQLDPIRGAFNIGTMIRWLDFNDCWLAAEWGHPSDNLGAILAVADHLARQGQPLTVKDVLESMVKAHEIQGQLALLNSFNRVGLDHVVLVKVASTAVVSKLLGLTREQTIDAVSQAWVDGQSLRTYRHAPNTGSRKSWAAGDACSRAVNLALLVKKGEMGLPSVLTAKTWGFYDVLFKGKQFEFQQKYGSYIMENILFKISYPAEFHAQTAVEAAHTIHNKLKEMGKTSDDIKSVRIRTQEAAVRIIDKQGPLDNFADRDHAINYMVAFPLIYGRLTTEDYTDKAAADPRIDELRAKIFCVEDKRFSEEYHAPDKRSIGNALLVTLNDGTTLDEVEVEYPVGHKRRRAEGTPLLIAKFKRHIGPHFDEAHQSQILKAVSDPAALSKMPVDKFTDLFVKA
;
A
#
# COMPACT_ATOMS: atom_id res chain seq x y z
N MET A 1 24.10 24.57 -17.61
CA MET A 1 22.70 24.61 -18.10
C MET A 1 22.50 23.47 -19.07
N ALA A 2 21.34 22.82 -19.06
CA ALA A 2 21.09 21.63 -19.89
C ALA A 2 20.75 21.99 -21.35
N ASN A 3 19.72 22.80 -21.63
CA ASN A 3 19.36 23.26 -22.99
C ASN A 3 18.67 24.65 -22.96
N PRO A 4 19.00 25.65 -23.81
CA PRO A 4 18.24 26.91 -23.88
C PRO A 4 16.74 26.69 -24.23
N PRO A 5 15.82 27.56 -23.75
CA PRO A 5 14.41 27.53 -24.14
C PRO A 5 14.21 27.73 -25.65
N HIS A 6 13.09 27.24 -26.19
CA HIS A 6 12.71 27.50 -27.57
C HIS A 6 12.33 28.98 -27.74
N GLY A 7 12.84 29.63 -28.80
CA GLY A 7 12.79 31.09 -28.94
C GLY A 7 13.78 31.88 -28.07
N GLY A 8 14.68 31.20 -27.34
CA GLY A 8 15.79 31.82 -26.59
C GLY A 8 15.43 32.33 -25.19
N VAL A 9 14.16 32.66 -24.95
CA VAL A 9 13.67 33.15 -23.65
C VAL A 9 12.60 32.19 -23.10
N LEU A 10 12.73 31.81 -21.83
CA LEU A 10 11.69 31.06 -21.14
C LEU A 10 10.57 32.04 -20.77
N LYS A 11 9.37 31.83 -21.31
CA LYS A 11 8.17 32.61 -21.03
C LYS A 11 7.49 32.16 -19.74
N ASP A 12 8.23 32.20 -18.62
CA ASP A 12 7.66 31.96 -17.31
C ASP A 12 6.90 33.21 -16.83
N LEU A 13 5.60 33.24 -17.11
CA LEU A 13 4.74 34.40 -16.86
C LEU A 13 4.45 34.57 -15.37
N HIS A 14 4.45 33.49 -14.59
CA HIS A 14 4.36 33.60 -13.13
C HIS A 14 5.55 34.39 -12.56
N ILE A 15 6.77 34.15 -13.06
CA ILE A 15 7.94 34.93 -12.64
C ILE A 15 7.87 36.35 -13.19
N ARG A 16 7.48 36.54 -14.45
CA ARG A 16 7.34 37.86 -15.09
C ARG A 16 6.37 38.76 -14.32
N ASP A 17 5.22 38.21 -13.92
CA ASP A 17 4.10 38.96 -13.37
C ASP A 17 4.00 38.89 -11.84
N ALA A 18 4.89 38.15 -11.15
CA ALA A 18 4.93 38.07 -9.69
C ALA A 18 4.85 39.45 -8.99
N PRO A 19 5.52 40.53 -9.47
CA PRO A 19 5.40 41.86 -8.86
C PRO A 19 4.00 42.49 -8.99
N LEU A 20 3.21 42.07 -9.98
CA LEU A 20 1.87 42.58 -10.29
C LEU A 20 0.75 41.68 -9.76
N GLN A 21 1.08 40.52 -9.16
CA GLN A 21 0.11 39.47 -8.84
C GLN A 21 -1.09 39.97 -8.03
N LYS A 22 -0.84 40.76 -6.97
CA LYS A 22 -1.91 41.32 -6.13
C LYS A 22 -2.83 42.28 -6.91
N GLN A 23 -2.23 43.14 -7.72
CA GLN A 23 -2.98 44.08 -8.57
C GLN A 23 -3.82 43.33 -9.61
N LEU A 24 -3.26 42.30 -10.25
CA LEU A 24 -3.98 41.50 -11.25
C LEU A 24 -5.12 40.69 -10.61
N LEU A 25 -4.92 40.20 -9.37
CA LEU A 25 -5.98 39.54 -8.62
C LEU A 25 -7.13 40.50 -8.31
N GLU A 26 -6.83 41.68 -7.74
CA GLU A 26 -7.83 42.72 -7.47
C GLU A 26 -8.53 43.18 -8.76
N GLU A 27 -7.79 43.36 -9.86
CA GLU A 27 -8.36 43.71 -11.16
C GLU A 27 -9.34 42.64 -11.66
N SER A 28 -8.98 41.36 -11.50
CA SER A 28 -9.78 40.23 -11.99
C SER A 28 -11.18 40.14 -11.35
N GLU A 29 -11.39 40.72 -10.17
CA GLU A 29 -12.69 40.76 -9.50
C GLU A 29 -13.70 41.66 -10.23
N GLY A 30 -13.21 42.66 -10.98
CA GLY A 30 -14.04 43.61 -11.73
C GLY A 30 -14.15 43.34 -13.23
N LEU A 31 -13.42 42.34 -13.75
CA LEU A 31 -13.41 42.01 -15.17
C LEU A 31 -14.53 41.02 -15.54
N PRO A 32 -14.99 41.03 -16.81
CA PRO A 32 -15.76 39.91 -17.33
C PRO A 32 -14.89 38.65 -17.28
N ASP A 33 -15.46 37.55 -16.78
CA ASP A 33 -14.73 36.31 -16.56
C ASP A 33 -15.34 35.13 -17.34
N LEU A 34 -14.48 34.16 -17.67
CA LEU A 34 -14.87 32.93 -18.33
C LEU A 34 -14.18 31.72 -17.66
N THR A 35 -14.99 30.73 -17.31
CA THR A 35 -14.53 29.46 -16.77
C THR A 35 -13.98 28.58 -17.89
N LEU A 36 -12.72 28.16 -17.76
CA LEU A 36 -12.02 27.39 -18.78
C LEU A 36 -12.57 25.96 -18.92
N THR A 37 -12.40 25.38 -20.11
CA THR A 37 -12.50 23.92 -20.27
C THR A 37 -11.24 23.22 -19.74
N GLU A 38 -11.31 21.91 -19.44
CA GLU A 38 -10.13 21.14 -19.00
C GLU A 38 -8.96 21.20 -19.99
N ARG A 39 -9.23 21.24 -21.30
CA ARG A 39 -8.18 21.37 -22.32
C ARG A 39 -7.52 22.75 -22.26
N GLN A 40 -8.34 23.80 -22.20
CA GLN A 40 -7.85 25.18 -22.10
C GLN A 40 -7.08 25.41 -20.79
N LEU A 41 -7.47 24.75 -19.69
CA LEU A 41 -6.74 24.79 -18.42
C LEU A 41 -5.32 24.19 -18.56
N CYS A 42 -5.19 23.01 -19.17
CA CYS A 42 -3.89 22.38 -19.44
C CYS A 42 -3.01 23.26 -20.33
N ASP A 43 -3.62 23.85 -21.38
CA ASP A 43 -2.92 24.73 -22.29
C ASP A 43 -2.47 26.02 -21.60
N LEU A 44 -3.37 26.65 -20.83
CA LEU A 44 -3.08 27.85 -20.06
C LEU A 44 -1.91 27.60 -19.11
N GLU A 45 -1.92 26.51 -18.35
CA GLU A 45 -0.83 26.18 -17.42
C GLU A 45 0.53 26.12 -18.12
N LEU A 46 0.62 25.48 -19.29
CA LEU A 46 1.86 25.38 -20.06
C LEU A 46 2.25 26.67 -20.77
N ILE A 47 1.30 27.58 -21.03
CA ILE A 47 1.62 28.95 -21.45
C ILE A 47 2.20 29.72 -20.26
N LEU A 48 1.51 29.75 -19.12
CA LEU A 48 1.88 30.55 -17.96
C LEU A 48 3.21 30.14 -17.34
N ASN A 49 3.52 28.85 -17.31
CA ASN A 49 4.79 28.36 -16.75
C ASN A 49 5.96 28.31 -17.77
N GLY A 50 5.71 28.70 -19.02
CA GLY A 50 6.72 28.73 -20.09
C GLY A 50 6.98 27.38 -20.78
N GLY A 51 6.20 26.34 -20.49
CA GLY A 51 6.24 25.06 -21.19
C GLY A 51 6.05 25.18 -22.71
N PHE A 52 5.29 26.18 -23.16
CA PHE A 52 5.05 26.50 -24.58
C PHE A 52 5.90 27.66 -25.14
N SER A 53 6.97 28.09 -24.45
CA SER A 53 7.88 29.13 -24.97
C SER A 53 8.24 28.87 -26.45
N PRO A 54 8.18 29.89 -27.32
CA PRO A 54 8.05 31.32 -27.03
C PRO A 54 6.61 31.85 -26.85
N LEU A 55 5.61 30.98 -26.86
CA LEU A 55 4.21 31.38 -26.70
C LEU A 55 3.97 32.00 -25.31
N GLU A 56 3.20 33.08 -25.25
CA GLU A 56 2.88 33.84 -24.01
C GLU A 56 1.41 34.31 -23.99
N GLY A 57 0.56 33.62 -24.76
CA GLY A 57 -0.83 33.96 -25.01
C GLY A 57 -1.51 32.87 -25.83
N PHE A 58 -2.83 32.96 -26.03
CA PHE A 58 -3.53 32.13 -27.02
C PHE A 58 -3.34 32.73 -28.42
N LEU A 59 -3.29 31.87 -29.45
CA LEU A 59 -2.94 32.31 -30.80
C LEU A 59 -3.99 33.27 -31.38
N ASN A 60 -3.53 34.43 -31.82
CA ASN A 60 -4.29 35.30 -32.71
C ASN A 60 -4.42 34.69 -34.12
N GLU A 61 -5.25 35.29 -34.96
CA GLU A 61 -5.61 34.71 -36.25
C GLU A 61 -4.39 34.50 -37.16
N GLU A 62 -3.43 35.43 -37.14
CA GLU A 62 -2.24 35.35 -37.98
C GLU A 62 -1.30 34.23 -37.52
N ASP A 63 -1.04 34.12 -36.21
CA ASP A 63 -0.24 33.03 -35.65
C ASP A 63 -0.95 31.68 -35.88
N TYR A 64 -2.26 31.60 -35.68
CA TYR A 64 -3.06 30.39 -35.93
C TYR A 64 -2.96 29.94 -37.38
N LYS A 65 -3.24 30.83 -38.34
CA LYS A 65 -3.15 30.52 -39.78
C LYS A 65 -1.74 30.06 -40.14
N SER A 66 -0.71 30.75 -39.64
CA SER A 66 0.68 30.38 -39.88
C SER A 66 1.03 29.00 -39.31
N VAL A 67 0.55 28.65 -38.11
CA VAL A 67 0.79 27.36 -37.46
C VAL A 67 0.10 26.23 -38.24
N VAL A 68 -1.15 26.44 -38.63
CA VAL A 68 -1.93 25.45 -39.42
C VAL A 68 -1.22 25.18 -40.75
N GLU A 69 -0.75 26.21 -41.45
CA GLU A 69 -0.16 26.08 -42.78
C GLU A 69 1.31 25.63 -42.77
N THR A 70 2.12 26.17 -41.86
CA THR A 70 3.60 26.11 -41.96
C THR A 70 4.30 25.51 -40.75
N LEU A 71 3.55 25.16 -39.70
CA LEU A 71 4.06 24.73 -38.39
C LEU A 71 4.88 25.83 -37.67
N ARG A 72 4.64 27.10 -37.98
CA ARG A 72 5.37 28.24 -37.41
C ARG A 72 4.42 29.30 -36.91
N LEU A 73 4.82 30.00 -35.85
CA LEU A 73 4.26 31.32 -35.52
C LEU A 73 4.60 32.32 -36.62
N LYS A 74 3.87 33.44 -36.69
CA LYS A 74 4.14 34.55 -37.62
C LYS A 74 5.55 35.11 -37.45
N SER A 75 6.11 35.04 -36.25
CA SER A 75 7.51 35.39 -35.95
C SER A 75 8.55 34.51 -36.66
N GLY A 76 8.13 33.39 -37.25
CA GLY A 76 8.98 32.38 -37.88
C GLY A 76 9.40 31.24 -36.94
N ALA A 77 9.17 31.38 -35.62
CA ALA A 77 9.47 30.35 -34.64
C ALA A 77 8.65 29.07 -34.87
N LEU A 78 9.31 27.92 -34.81
CA LEU A 78 8.67 26.61 -35.01
C LEU A 78 7.67 26.32 -33.88
N PHE A 79 6.40 26.13 -34.21
CA PHE A 79 5.35 25.76 -33.27
C PHE A 79 4.25 25.00 -34.04
N PRO A 80 4.19 23.65 -33.92
CA PRO A 80 3.45 22.84 -34.89
C PRO A 80 1.97 22.60 -34.54
N ILE A 81 1.53 22.92 -33.33
CA ILE A 81 0.18 22.63 -32.83
C ILE A 81 -0.54 23.95 -32.49
N PRO A 82 -1.77 24.17 -32.98
CA PRO A 82 -2.53 25.37 -32.61
C PRO A 82 -3.03 25.27 -31.16
N VAL A 83 -2.82 26.34 -30.38
CA VAL A 83 -3.23 26.47 -28.98
C VAL A 83 -4.14 27.69 -28.87
N ASN A 84 -5.45 27.44 -28.93
CA ASN A 84 -6.47 28.48 -29.09
C ASN A 84 -7.40 28.53 -27.88
N PHE A 85 -7.98 29.70 -27.64
CA PHE A 85 -9.05 29.89 -26.67
C PHE A 85 -10.38 30.04 -27.41
N ASP A 86 -11.24 29.03 -27.28
CA ASP A 86 -12.51 28.96 -28.00
C ASP A 86 -13.71 29.40 -27.14
N VAL A 87 -14.59 30.21 -27.74
CA VAL A 87 -15.78 30.79 -27.10
C VAL A 87 -17.00 30.71 -28.02
N SER A 88 -18.21 30.70 -27.44
CA SER A 88 -19.45 30.73 -28.22
C SER A 88 -19.84 32.17 -28.60
N LYS A 89 -20.78 32.29 -29.55
CA LYS A 89 -21.35 33.59 -29.90
C LYS A 89 -22.03 34.25 -28.70
N GLU A 90 -22.73 33.45 -27.90
CA GLU A 90 -23.41 33.90 -26.69
C GLU A 90 -22.42 34.42 -25.65
N ASP A 91 -21.26 33.78 -25.49
CA ASP A 91 -20.20 34.28 -24.60
C ASP A 91 -19.63 35.62 -25.07
N ILE A 92 -19.42 35.79 -26.39
CA ILE A 92 -18.95 37.06 -26.97
C ILE A 92 -19.94 38.19 -26.67
N GLU A 93 -21.23 37.96 -26.93
CA GLU A 93 -22.27 38.96 -26.72
C GLU A 93 -22.48 39.27 -25.23
N ARG A 94 -22.55 38.24 -24.39
CA ARG A 94 -22.80 38.35 -22.95
C ARG A 94 -21.65 39.05 -22.21
N LEU A 95 -20.41 38.73 -22.55
CA LEU A 95 -19.21 39.26 -21.88
C LEU A 95 -18.63 40.50 -22.59
N GLY A 96 -19.20 40.90 -23.73
CA GLY A 96 -18.74 42.04 -24.51
C GLY A 96 -17.33 41.86 -25.07
N ILE A 97 -16.96 40.64 -25.47
CA ILE A 97 -15.61 40.30 -25.94
C ILE A 97 -15.33 41.03 -27.26
N LYS A 98 -14.27 41.84 -27.29
CA LYS A 98 -13.77 42.56 -28.47
C LYS A 98 -12.29 42.93 -28.27
N ALA A 99 -11.59 43.29 -29.34
CA ALA A 99 -10.20 43.73 -29.26
C ALA A 99 -10.00 44.83 -28.18
N GLY A 100 -8.95 44.68 -27.38
CA GLY A 100 -8.60 45.54 -26.25
C GLY A 100 -9.32 45.22 -24.93
N VAL A 101 -10.36 44.38 -24.94
CA VAL A 101 -11.02 43.93 -23.70
C VAL A 101 -10.12 42.97 -22.93
N ARG A 102 -10.15 43.07 -21.61
CA ARG A 102 -9.45 42.19 -20.68
C ARG A 102 -10.45 41.21 -20.06
N LEU A 103 -10.11 39.94 -20.05
CA LEU A 103 -10.94 38.85 -19.54
C LEU A 103 -10.22 38.09 -18.44
N ALA A 104 -10.88 37.86 -17.32
CA ALA A 104 -10.36 36.96 -16.29
C ALA A 104 -10.64 35.50 -16.69
N LEU A 105 -9.62 34.65 -16.62
CA LEU A 105 -9.73 33.22 -16.93
C LEU A 105 -9.79 32.42 -15.63
N ARG A 106 -10.91 31.72 -15.40
CA ARG A 106 -11.16 30.99 -14.14
C ARG A 106 -10.96 29.49 -14.27
N ASP A 107 -10.48 28.90 -13.19
CA ASP A 107 -10.37 27.45 -13.05
C ASP A 107 -11.76 26.81 -12.88
N PRO A 108 -12.14 25.81 -13.69
CA PRO A 108 -13.44 25.12 -13.56
C PRO A 108 -13.61 24.29 -12.28
N ARG A 109 -12.55 24.13 -11.47
CA ARG A 109 -12.54 23.22 -10.32
C ARG A 109 -12.74 23.95 -9.00
N ASP A 110 -12.27 25.19 -8.90
CA ASP A 110 -12.28 26.00 -7.66
C ASP A 110 -12.61 27.49 -7.88
N ASP A 111 -13.01 27.88 -9.09
CA ASP A 111 -13.38 29.25 -9.50
C ASP A 111 -12.28 30.32 -9.35
N ASN A 112 -11.04 29.92 -9.02
CA ASN A 112 -9.93 30.86 -8.89
C ASN A 112 -9.59 31.53 -10.22
N ALA A 113 -9.30 32.83 -10.17
CA ALA A 113 -8.78 33.56 -11.33
C ALA A 113 -7.30 33.21 -11.55
N LEU A 114 -6.98 32.58 -12.68
CA LEU A 114 -5.64 32.08 -13.00
C LEU A 114 -4.81 33.09 -13.79
N ALA A 115 -5.46 33.81 -14.71
CA ALA A 115 -4.80 34.77 -15.59
C ALA A 115 -5.79 35.81 -16.11
N ILE A 116 -5.25 36.92 -16.64
CA ILE A 116 -6.00 37.89 -17.44
C ILE A 116 -5.54 37.81 -18.89
N LEU A 117 -6.49 37.59 -19.81
CA LEU A 117 -6.29 37.64 -21.25
C LEU A 117 -6.62 39.04 -21.77
N THR A 118 -5.68 39.70 -22.44
CA THR A 118 -5.96 40.92 -23.20
C THR A 118 -6.23 40.52 -24.66
N VAL A 119 -7.48 40.71 -25.10
CA VAL A 119 -7.95 40.27 -26.42
C VAL A 119 -7.31 41.10 -27.52
N GLU A 120 -6.67 40.43 -28.48
CA GLU A 120 -6.11 41.03 -29.69
C GLU A 120 -7.13 40.93 -30.84
N ASP A 121 -7.69 39.75 -31.07
CA ASP A 121 -8.66 39.50 -32.12
C ASP A 121 -9.66 38.40 -31.76
N ILE A 122 -10.71 38.30 -32.57
CA ILE A 122 -11.75 37.27 -32.49
C ILE A 122 -12.03 36.85 -33.92
N TYR A 123 -11.96 35.55 -34.21
CA TYR A 123 -12.07 35.04 -35.56
C TYR A 123 -12.76 33.68 -35.61
N THR A 124 -13.35 33.36 -36.75
CA THR A 124 -13.97 32.07 -37.01
C THR A 124 -12.99 31.15 -37.74
N PRO A 125 -12.45 30.10 -37.10
CA PRO A 125 -11.56 29.16 -37.75
C PRO A 125 -12.30 28.26 -38.75
N ASN A 126 -11.64 27.92 -39.86
CA ASN A 126 -12.10 26.82 -40.70
C ASN A 126 -11.66 25.48 -40.09
N LYS A 127 -12.56 24.86 -39.33
CA LYS A 127 -12.31 23.59 -38.63
C LYS A 127 -12.04 22.40 -39.56
N VAL A 128 -12.49 22.43 -40.82
CA VAL A 128 -12.15 21.40 -41.82
C VAL A 128 -10.67 21.49 -42.15
N ILE A 129 -10.19 22.69 -42.48
CA ILE A 129 -8.78 22.94 -42.81
C ILE A 129 -7.88 22.62 -41.61
N GLU A 130 -8.29 23.00 -40.40
CA GLU A 130 -7.56 22.64 -39.17
C GLU A 130 -7.45 21.12 -39.03
N ALA A 131 -8.56 20.39 -39.21
CA ALA A 131 -8.59 18.94 -39.12
C ALA A 131 -7.65 18.27 -40.13
N GLU A 132 -7.74 18.67 -41.40
CA GLU A 132 -6.92 18.10 -42.47
C GLU A 132 -5.44 18.44 -42.31
N LYS A 133 -5.09 19.71 -42.08
CA LYS A 133 -3.69 20.15 -42.07
C LYS A 133 -2.97 19.82 -40.78
N VAL A 134 -3.67 19.82 -39.64
CA VAL A 134 -3.06 19.57 -38.31
C VAL A 134 -3.16 18.10 -37.91
N PHE A 135 -4.32 17.47 -38.12
CA PHE A 135 -4.58 16.09 -37.71
C PHE A 135 -4.49 15.09 -38.87
N GLY A 136 -4.26 15.54 -40.10
CA GLY A 136 -4.02 14.71 -41.28
C GLY A 136 -5.28 14.31 -42.05
N ALA A 137 -6.46 14.40 -41.42
CA ALA A 137 -7.75 14.12 -42.07
C ALA A 137 -8.92 14.71 -41.27
N ASP A 138 -9.99 15.10 -41.95
CA ASP A 138 -11.29 15.41 -41.32
C ASP A 138 -12.10 14.12 -41.06
N ASP A 139 -11.54 13.21 -40.27
CA ASP A 139 -12.19 11.95 -39.87
C ASP A 139 -12.52 11.96 -38.36
N PRO A 140 -13.79 11.85 -37.96
CA PRO A 140 -14.19 11.85 -36.55
C PRO A 140 -13.68 10.64 -35.74
N ALA A 141 -13.12 9.60 -36.39
CA ALA A 141 -12.38 8.56 -35.69
C ALA A 141 -11.08 9.08 -35.05
N HIS A 142 -10.54 10.21 -35.53
CA HIS A 142 -9.41 10.89 -34.91
C HIS A 142 -9.88 11.63 -33.63
N PRO A 143 -9.31 11.36 -32.44
CA PRO A 143 -9.77 11.95 -31.19
C PRO A 143 -9.79 13.49 -31.17
N ALA A 144 -8.77 14.15 -31.72
CA ALA A 144 -8.78 15.61 -31.83
C ALA A 144 -9.80 16.17 -32.82
N VAL A 145 -10.12 15.47 -33.92
CA VAL A 145 -11.15 15.90 -34.87
C VAL A 145 -12.53 15.76 -34.22
N ALA A 146 -12.78 14.63 -33.54
CA ALA A 146 -13.99 14.46 -32.75
C ALA A 146 -14.16 15.57 -31.70
N TYR A 147 -13.08 15.97 -31.03
CA TYR A 147 -13.12 17.08 -30.07
C TYR A 147 -13.36 18.43 -30.78
N LEU A 148 -12.66 18.70 -31.88
CA LEU A 148 -12.80 19.92 -32.68
C LEU A 148 -14.23 20.12 -33.20
N ARG A 149 -14.90 19.03 -33.59
CA ARG A 149 -16.27 19.06 -34.10
C ARG A 149 -17.34 19.14 -33.00
N ASN A 150 -17.15 18.40 -31.92
CA ASN A 150 -18.22 18.19 -30.93
C ASN A 150 -18.07 19.00 -29.64
N LYS A 151 -16.89 19.58 -29.37
CA LYS A 151 -16.60 20.27 -28.10
C LYS A 151 -16.12 21.70 -28.30
N VAL A 152 -15.26 21.94 -29.29
CA VAL A 152 -14.73 23.28 -29.57
C VAL A 152 -15.84 24.21 -30.05
N LYS A 153 -15.90 25.42 -29.51
CA LYS A 153 -16.89 26.46 -29.85
C LYS A 153 -16.61 27.12 -31.21
N GLU A 154 -17.46 28.05 -31.62
CA GLU A 154 -17.47 28.61 -32.97
C GLU A 154 -16.31 29.57 -33.24
N PHE A 155 -15.90 30.37 -32.24
CA PHE A 155 -14.90 31.43 -32.40
C PHE A 155 -13.65 31.12 -31.61
N TYR A 156 -12.50 31.57 -32.11
CA TYR A 156 -11.24 31.66 -31.36
C TYR A 156 -10.96 33.12 -31.00
N VAL A 157 -10.36 33.30 -29.83
CA VAL A 157 -9.95 34.59 -29.29
C VAL A 157 -8.44 34.55 -29.07
N GLY A 158 -7.71 35.40 -29.80
CA GLY A 158 -6.27 35.59 -29.64
C GLY A 158 -5.96 36.64 -28.60
N GLY A 159 -4.84 36.50 -27.89
CA GLY A 159 -4.40 37.53 -26.96
C GLY A 159 -3.28 37.13 -26.01
N LYS A 160 -2.63 38.15 -25.45
CA LYS A 160 -1.56 38.00 -24.46
C LYS A 160 -2.11 37.75 -23.07
N LEU A 161 -1.41 36.93 -22.30
CA LEU A 161 -1.80 36.59 -20.94
C LEU A 161 -0.93 37.31 -19.91
N GLN A 162 -1.54 37.65 -18.78
CA GLN A 162 -0.85 37.99 -17.53
C GLN A 162 -1.22 36.97 -16.45
N ALA A 163 -0.22 36.43 -15.77
CA ALA A 163 -0.41 35.37 -14.79
C ALA A 163 -0.82 35.96 -13.42
N ILE A 164 -1.85 35.38 -12.81
CA ILE A 164 -2.23 35.65 -11.42
C ILE A 164 -1.67 34.55 -10.53
N GLN A 165 -2.07 33.30 -10.79
CA GLN A 165 -1.66 32.15 -9.98
C GLN A 165 -1.72 30.85 -10.81
N PRO A 166 -0.92 29.83 -10.45
CA PRO A 166 -0.99 28.53 -11.11
C PRO A 166 -2.29 27.79 -10.73
N PRO A 167 -2.74 26.84 -11.56
CA PRO A 167 -3.83 25.95 -11.19
C PRO A 167 -3.48 25.15 -9.93
N THR A 168 -4.44 25.01 -9.01
CA THR A 168 -4.24 24.21 -7.80
C THR A 168 -4.31 22.71 -8.14
N TYR A 169 -3.38 21.92 -7.61
CA TYR A 169 -3.42 20.47 -7.69
C TYR A 169 -3.25 19.87 -6.29
N PHE A 170 -4.01 18.81 -6.01
CA PHE A 170 -3.92 18.06 -4.76
C PHE A 170 -3.20 16.72 -4.94
N ASP A 171 -3.02 16.28 -6.17
CA ASP A 171 -2.40 15.02 -6.53
C ASP A 171 -0.93 15.21 -6.91
N TYR A 172 -0.05 14.43 -6.26
CA TYR A 172 1.36 14.28 -6.64
C TYR A 172 2.15 15.59 -6.75
N VAL A 173 1.83 16.59 -5.92
CA VAL A 173 2.43 17.94 -5.97
C VAL A 173 3.96 17.92 -5.96
N ALA A 174 4.59 16.99 -5.23
CA ALA A 174 6.05 16.86 -5.13
C ALA A 174 6.75 16.46 -6.45
N ILE A 175 6.01 15.93 -7.42
CA ILE A 175 6.53 15.49 -8.72
C ILE A 175 5.88 16.22 -9.91
N ARG A 176 5.08 17.26 -9.65
CA ARG A 176 4.67 18.24 -10.66
C ARG A 176 5.71 19.35 -10.65
N TYR A 177 6.39 19.53 -11.78
CA TYR A 177 7.44 20.54 -11.91
C TYR A 177 7.06 21.54 -12.99
N THR A 178 7.32 22.81 -12.75
CA THR A 178 7.43 23.82 -13.80
C THR A 178 8.75 23.65 -14.57
N PRO A 179 8.87 24.22 -15.79
CA PRO A 179 10.15 24.29 -16.49
C PRO A 179 11.29 24.88 -15.65
N THR A 180 11.02 25.94 -14.88
CA THR A 180 12.02 26.60 -14.02
C THR A 180 12.49 25.70 -12.89
N GLU A 181 11.58 25.03 -12.19
CA GLU A 181 11.93 24.10 -11.10
C GLU A 181 12.70 22.90 -11.62
N LEU A 182 12.29 22.31 -12.75
CA LEU A 182 12.96 21.12 -13.29
C LEU A 182 14.38 21.44 -13.78
N ARG A 183 14.57 22.60 -14.41
CA ARG A 183 15.91 23.12 -14.77
C ARG A 183 16.79 23.31 -13.54
N THR A 184 16.21 23.82 -12.45
CA THR A 184 16.91 24.00 -11.16
C THR A 184 17.25 22.65 -10.54
N HIS A 185 16.34 21.68 -10.60
CA HIS A 185 16.56 20.31 -10.14
C HIS A 185 17.72 19.64 -10.89
N PHE A 186 17.77 19.73 -12.23
CA PHE A 186 18.89 19.22 -13.01
C PHE A 186 20.22 19.89 -12.64
N LYS A 187 20.21 21.21 -12.40
CA LYS A 187 21.41 21.93 -11.94
C LYS A 187 21.87 21.43 -10.58
N LYS A 188 20.95 21.22 -9.62
CA LYS A 188 21.25 20.70 -8.28
C LYS A 188 21.89 19.31 -8.32
N LEU A 189 21.42 18.43 -9.21
CA LEU A 189 21.98 17.08 -9.41
C LEU A 189 23.23 17.06 -10.32
N ALA A 190 23.71 18.22 -10.76
CA ALA A 190 24.79 18.35 -11.74
C ALA A 190 24.52 17.63 -13.09
N TRP A 191 23.24 17.46 -13.46
CA TRP A 191 22.85 16.84 -14.72
C TRP A 191 23.06 17.81 -15.89
N ARG A 192 23.90 17.39 -16.84
CA ARG A 192 24.19 18.16 -18.07
C ARG A 192 23.41 17.65 -19.28
N LYS A 193 23.39 16.33 -19.46
CA LYS A 193 22.61 15.65 -20.51
C LYS A 193 21.45 14.92 -19.86
N VAL A 194 20.25 15.21 -20.36
CA VAL A 194 18.99 14.61 -19.93
C VAL A 194 18.23 14.14 -21.16
N VAL A 195 17.86 12.85 -21.17
CA VAL A 195 16.97 12.25 -22.17
C VAL A 195 15.56 12.15 -21.61
N ALA A 196 14.62 12.85 -22.26
CA ALA A 196 13.23 12.85 -21.87
C ALA A 196 12.45 11.72 -22.57
N PHE A 197 11.62 11.03 -21.80
CA PHE A 197 10.72 10.00 -22.28
C PHE A 197 9.26 10.45 -22.12
N GLN A 198 8.57 10.60 -23.26
CA GLN A 198 7.13 10.84 -23.32
C GLN A 198 6.37 9.53 -23.11
N THR A 199 5.34 9.54 -22.28
CA THR A 199 4.36 8.45 -22.26
C THR A 199 2.99 8.89 -21.74
N ARG A 200 1.94 8.28 -22.29
CA ARG A 200 0.56 8.30 -21.80
C ARG A 200 0.09 6.91 -21.34
N ASN A 201 0.97 5.90 -21.41
CA ASN A 201 0.68 4.51 -21.10
C ASN A 201 1.49 4.02 -19.89
N PRO A 202 1.01 3.00 -19.17
CA PRO A 202 1.82 2.26 -18.20
C PRO A 202 3.18 1.85 -18.78
N MET A 203 4.24 2.04 -18.01
CA MET A 203 5.57 1.59 -18.40
C MET A 203 5.80 0.14 -17.96
N HIS A 204 6.48 -0.63 -18.80
CA HIS A 204 6.78 -2.06 -18.64
C HIS A 204 8.28 -2.27 -18.80
N ARG A 205 8.76 -3.52 -18.79
CA ARG A 205 10.20 -3.80 -18.91
C ARG A 205 10.80 -3.26 -20.20
N ALA A 206 10.13 -3.48 -21.34
CA ALA A 206 10.57 -2.94 -22.62
C ALA A 206 10.80 -1.40 -22.58
N HIS A 207 9.90 -0.66 -21.92
CA HIS A 207 10.02 0.78 -21.75
C HIS A 207 11.20 1.18 -20.85
N ARG A 208 11.45 0.41 -19.77
CA ARG A 208 12.60 0.63 -18.89
C ARG A 208 13.92 0.33 -19.60
N GLU A 209 14.01 -0.78 -20.33
CA GLU A 209 15.23 -1.12 -21.08
C GLU A 209 15.53 -0.08 -22.16
N LEU A 210 14.48 0.40 -22.84
CA LEU A 210 14.58 1.46 -23.83
C LEU A 210 15.18 2.74 -23.25
N THR A 211 14.66 3.23 -22.12
CA THR A 211 15.15 4.48 -21.52
C THR A 211 16.56 4.34 -20.94
N VAL A 212 16.89 3.19 -20.35
CA VAL A 212 18.26 2.88 -19.87
C VAL A 212 19.23 2.81 -21.04
N ARG A 213 18.84 2.18 -22.16
CA ARG A 213 19.66 2.14 -23.38
C ARG A 213 19.88 3.53 -23.95
N ALA A 214 18.84 4.36 -24.02
CA ALA A 214 18.94 5.75 -24.46
C ALA A 214 19.94 6.55 -23.61
N ALA A 215 19.85 6.42 -22.29
CA ALA A 215 20.74 7.06 -21.34
C ALA A 215 22.20 6.62 -21.53
N ARG A 216 22.45 5.31 -21.67
CA ARG A 216 23.80 4.76 -21.89
C ARG A 216 24.42 5.25 -23.20
N GLN A 217 23.69 5.13 -24.31
CA GLN A 217 24.18 5.53 -25.63
C GLN A 217 24.50 7.04 -25.72
N ARG A 218 23.75 7.87 -24.99
CA ARG A 218 23.92 9.34 -25.01
C ARG A 218 24.73 9.88 -23.83
N GLN A 219 25.14 9.00 -22.91
CA GLN A 219 25.77 9.35 -21.64
C GLN A 219 24.96 10.44 -20.91
N ALA A 220 23.65 10.17 -20.77
CA ALA A 220 22.66 11.10 -20.24
C ALA A 220 21.90 10.48 -19.07
N ASN A 221 21.33 11.32 -18.22
CA ASN A 221 20.35 10.91 -17.22
C ASN A 221 18.94 10.87 -17.82
N VAL A 222 18.02 10.16 -17.18
CA VAL A 222 16.67 9.94 -17.70
C VAL A 222 15.67 10.87 -17.02
N LEU A 223 14.86 11.55 -17.81
CA LEU A 223 13.63 12.19 -17.36
C LEU A 223 12.44 11.37 -17.84
N ILE A 224 11.78 10.69 -16.92
CA ILE A 224 10.47 10.07 -17.17
C ILE A 224 9.43 11.17 -17.04
N HIS A 225 8.86 11.59 -18.18
CA HIS A 225 8.02 12.78 -18.25
C HIS A 225 6.59 12.46 -18.72
N PRO A 226 5.81 11.66 -17.97
CA PRO A 226 4.49 11.24 -18.40
C PRO A 226 3.47 12.39 -18.44
N VAL A 227 2.52 12.28 -19.35
CA VAL A 227 1.39 13.21 -19.44
C VAL A 227 0.32 12.86 -18.40
N VAL A 228 -0.14 13.85 -17.64
CA VAL A 228 -1.23 13.71 -16.65
C VAL A 228 -2.42 14.63 -16.89
N GLY A 229 -2.37 15.46 -17.94
CA GLY A 229 -3.56 16.12 -18.48
C GLY A 229 -4.37 15.19 -19.38
N LEU A 230 -5.05 15.75 -20.38
CA LEU A 230 -5.86 14.97 -21.32
C LEU A 230 -4.99 14.07 -22.21
N THR A 231 -5.38 12.80 -22.34
CA THR A 231 -4.71 11.79 -23.19
C THR A 231 -5.72 11.17 -24.17
N LYS A 232 -5.47 9.96 -24.70
CA LYS A 232 -6.41 9.33 -25.62
C LYS A 232 -7.62 8.80 -24.85
N PRO A 233 -8.86 9.02 -25.32
CA PRO A 233 -10.04 8.39 -24.72
C PRO A 233 -9.88 6.88 -24.58
N GLY A 234 -10.17 6.36 -23.38
CA GLY A 234 -10.03 4.94 -23.04
C GLY A 234 -8.63 4.51 -22.57
N ASP A 235 -7.67 5.43 -22.46
CA ASP A 235 -6.41 5.18 -21.78
C ASP A 235 -6.60 4.90 -20.28
N VAL A 236 -5.55 4.34 -19.68
CA VAL A 236 -5.51 4.16 -18.23
C VAL A 236 -5.53 5.52 -17.53
N ASP A 237 -6.31 5.65 -16.46
CA ASP A 237 -6.40 6.90 -15.69
C ASP A 237 -5.01 7.33 -15.17
N HIS A 238 -4.81 8.64 -15.01
CA HIS A 238 -3.48 9.13 -14.68
C HIS A 238 -3.03 8.74 -13.26
N TYR A 239 -3.95 8.59 -12.30
CA TYR A 239 -3.59 8.14 -10.94
C TYR A 239 -2.96 6.74 -10.97
N THR A 240 -3.59 5.81 -11.70
CA THR A 240 -3.06 4.46 -11.90
C THR A 240 -1.72 4.49 -12.64
N ARG A 241 -1.60 5.30 -13.69
CA ARG A 241 -0.33 5.44 -14.43
C ARG A 241 0.78 6.00 -13.55
N VAL A 242 0.52 7.03 -12.74
CA VAL A 242 1.51 7.62 -11.84
C VAL A 242 1.97 6.60 -10.79
N ARG A 243 1.05 5.84 -10.18
CA ARG A 243 1.42 4.73 -9.28
C ARG A 243 2.29 3.69 -10.00
N VAL A 244 2.00 3.37 -11.26
CA VAL A 244 2.84 2.48 -12.09
C VAL A 244 4.23 3.06 -12.29
N TYR A 245 4.35 4.34 -12.62
CA TYR A 245 5.66 4.98 -12.82
C TYR A 245 6.46 4.97 -11.51
N GLN A 246 5.84 5.31 -10.38
CA GLN A 246 6.47 5.24 -9.06
C GLN A 246 6.92 3.82 -8.70
N ALA A 247 6.09 2.80 -8.96
CA ALA A 247 6.46 1.39 -8.75
C ALA A 247 7.61 0.94 -9.65
N LEU A 248 7.79 1.59 -10.80
CA LEU A 248 8.88 1.31 -11.74
C LEU A 248 10.20 2.04 -11.36
N MET A 249 10.14 3.20 -10.71
CA MET A 249 11.33 4.01 -10.41
C MET A 249 12.46 3.23 -9.71
N PRO A 250 12.20 2.35 -8.71
CA PRO A 250 13.23 1.53 -8.07
C PRO A 250 13.95 0.53 -9.00
N LYS A 251 13.45 0.34 -10.24
CA LYS A 251 14.08 -0.53 -11.25
C LYS A 251 15.13 0.20 -12.10
N TYR A 252 15.27 1.51 -11.94
CA TYR A 252 16.40 2.26 -12.48
C TYR A 252 17.58 2.22 -11.50
N PRO A 253 18.83 2.24 -11.99
CA PRO A 253 19.99 2.48 -11.13
C PRO A 253 19.82 3.76 -10.30
N ASN A 254 20.23 3.74 -9.04
CA ASN A 254 20.08 4.86 -8.12
C ASN A 254 20.68 6.15 -8.72
N GLY A 255 19.89 7.23 -8.72
CA GLY A 255 20.32 8.52 -9.24
C GLY A 255 20.33 8.67 -10.76
N MET A 256 19.93 7.65 -11.54
CA MET A 256 19.92 7.73 -13.01
C MET A 256 18.68 8.41 -13.59
N ALA A 257 17.53 8.33 -12.92
CA ALA A 257 16.24 8.73 -13.46
C ALA A 257 15.43 9.60 -12.48
N THR A 258 14.74 10.62 -13.02
CA THR A 258 13.78 11.47 -12.31
C THR A 258 12.41 11.35 -12.96
N LEU A 259 11.37 11.30 -12.13
CA LEU A 259 9.97 11.34 -12.55
C LEU A 259 9.43 12.77 -12.40
N ALA A 260 8.88 13.34 -13.47
CA ALA A 260 8.18 14.62 -13.45
C ALA A 260 6.87 14.52 -14.24
N LEU A 261 5.77 15.03 -13.71
CA LEU A 261 4.46 14.97 -14.37
C LEU A 261 4.26 16.19 -15.28
N LEU A 262 3.75 15.95 -16.49
CA LEU A 262 3.48 16.99 -17.48
C LEU A 262 1.95 17.22 -17.61
N PRO A 263 1.41 18.40 -17.30
CA PRO A 263 -0.01 18.74 -17.43
C PRO A 263 -0.40 19.05 -18.89
N LEU A 264 0.06 18.25 -19.84
CA LEU A 264 -0.24 18.42 -21.26
C LEU A 264 -1.61 17.87 -21.62
N ALA A 265 -2.39 18.59 -22.42
CA ALA A 265 -3.51 18.03 -23.16
C ALA A 265 -3.05 17.55 -24.54
N MET A 266 -2.90 16.23 -24.72
CA MET A 266 -2.47 15.65 -25.98
C MET A 266 -3.54 15.80 -27.06
N ARG A 267 -3.11 15.96 -28.32
CA ARG A 267 -4.00 16.03 -29.49
C ARG A 267 -4.07 14.72 -30.26
N MET A 268 -3.16 13.79 -29.96
CA MET A 268 -2.92 12.61 -30.76
C MET A 268 -2.57 12.94 -32.23
N ALA A 269 -1.88 14.06 -32.47
CA ALA A 269 -1.56 14.58 -33.81
C ALA A 269 -0.22 14.06 -34.36
N GLY A 270 0.19 12.86 -33.93
CA GLY A 270 1.32 12.11 -34.47
C GLY A 270 2.58 12.95 -34.73
N PRO A 271 3.01 13.12 -36.00
CA PRO A 271 4.22 13.86 -36.34
C PRO A 271 4.29 15.30 -35.82
N ARG A 272 3.21 16.10 -35.99
CA ARG A 272 3.19 17.49 -35.52
C ARG A 272 3.34 17.55 -34.00
N GLU A 273 2.68 16.63 -33.29
CA GLU A 273 2.77 16.55 -31.83
C GLU A 273 4.12 16.00 -31.35
N ALA A 274 4.84 15.20 -32.14
CA ALA A 274 6.21 14.81 -31.82
C ALA A 274 7.19 16.01 -31.84
N VAL A 275 7.06 16.89 -32.83
CA VAL A 275 7.79 18.17 -32.88
C VAL A 275 7.40 19.06 -31.70
N TRP A 276 6.12 19.12 -31.36
CA TRP A 276 5.63 19.87 -30.20
C TRP A 276 6.20 19.36 -28.89
N HIS A 277 6.19 18.04 -28.68
CA HIS A 277 6.79 17.40 -27.51
C HIS A 277 8.30 17.71 -27.39
N ALA A 278 9.03 17.77 -28.49
CA ALA A 278 10.44 18.15 -28.49
C ALA A 278 10.62 19.60 -28.00
N ILE A 279 9.80 20.54 -28.48
CA ILE A 279 9.79 21.94 -28.01
C ILE A 279 9.48 22.00 -26.51
N ILE A 280 8.43 21.33 -26.05
CA ILE A 280 8.05 21.29 -24.63
C ILE A 280 9.22 20.75 -23.80
N ARG A 281 9.79 19.60 -24.16
CA ARG A 281 10.88 18.99 -23.37
C ARG A 281 12.14 19.83 -23.37
N LYS A 282 12.43 20.52 -24.47
CA LYS A 282 13.48 21.54 -24.52
C LYS A 282 13.20 22.67 -23.53
N ASN A 283 11.97 23.19 -23.47
CA ASN A 283 11.57 24.23 -22.52
C ASN A 283 11.73 23.77 -21.07
N PHE A 284 11.46 22.50 -20.77
CA PHE A 284 11.73 21.86 -19.47
C PHE A 284 13.20 21.51 -19.20
N GLY A 285 14.12 21.82 -20.14
CA GLY A 285 15.56 21.67 -19.97
C GLY A 285 16.13 20.33 -20.44
N ALA A 286 15.36 19.48 -21.10
CA ALA A 286 15.89 18.25 -21.69
C ALA A 286 16.80 18.56 -22.89
N THR A 287 17.87 17.78 -23.01
CA THR A 287 18.85 17.87 -24.11
C THR A 287 18.58 16.89 -25.24
N HIS A 288 17.92 15.79 -24.89
CA HIS A 288 17.59 14.71 -25.78
C HIS A 288 16.12 14.34 -25.59
N PHE A 289 15.46 13.87 -26.65
CA PHE A 289 14.07 13.44 -26.61
C PHE A 289 13.88 12.14 -27.38
N ILE A 290 13.30 11.14 -26.71
CA ILE A 290 12.98 9.86 -27.35
C ILE A 290 11.75 10.02 -28.23
N VAL A 291 11.86 9.57 -29.48
CA VAL A 291 10.74 9.45 -30.42
C VAL A 291 10.67 8.00 -30.88
N GLY A 292 9.59 7.33 -30.50
CA GLY A 292 9.36 5.90 -30.80
C GLY A 292 8.59 5.66 -32.09
N ARG A 293 8.15 4.41 -32.28
CA ARG A 293 7.18 4.00 -33.30
C ARG A 293 5.79 4.57 -32.98
N ASP A 294 5.09 5.10 -33.98
CA ASP A 294 3.71 5.63 -33.87
C ASP A 294 3.57 6.68 -32.75
N HIS A 295 4.59 7.55 -32.63
CA HIS A 295 4.69 8.51 -31.54
C HIS A 295 3.53 9.50 -31.58
N ALA A 296 2.75 9.56 -30.48
CA ALA A 296 1.52 10.35 -30.38
C ALA A 296 0.45 10.03 -31.45
N GLY A 297 0.47 8.82 -32.04
CA GLY A 297 -0.54 8.39 -32.98
C GLY A 297 -1.85 7.91 -32.31
N PRO A 298 -3.01 8.14 -32.94
CA PRO A 298 -4.30 7.65 -32.47
C PRO A 298 -4.62 6.24 -32.97
N GLY A 299 -3.79 5.66 -33.85
CA GLY A 299 -4.02 4.36 -34.47
C GLY A 299 -4.77 4.49 -35.79
N LYS A 300 -5.89 3.77 -35.94
CA LYS A 300 -6.59 3.59 -37.21
C LYS A 300 -7.83 4.50 -37.36
N ASN A 301 -8.09 4.91 -38.59
CA ASN A 301 -9.23 5.69 -39.02
C ASN A 301 -10.50 4.85 -39.23
N SER A 302 -11.59 5.51 -39.66
CA SER A 302 -12.90 4.87 -39.89
C SER A 302 -12.88 3.75 -40.93
N LYS A 303 -11.85 3.72 -41.80
CA LYS A 303 -11.64 2.70 -42.85
C LYS A 303 -10.63 1.61 -42.43
N GLY A 304 -10.13 1.64 -41.19
CA GLY A 304 -9.17 0.66 -40.67
C GLY A 304 -7.72 0.87 -41.11
N VAL A 305 -7.39 2.05 -41.66
CA VAL A 305 -6.04 2.46 -42.08
C VAL A 305 -5.40 3.32 -40.98
N ASP A 306 -4.10 3.17 -40.73
CA ASP A 306 -3.39 3.99 -39.74
C ASP A 306 -3.41 5.47 -40.15
N PHE A 307 -3.65 6.37 -39.19
CA PHE A 307 -3.68 7.82 -39.43
C PHE A 307 -2.32 8.39 -39.83
N TYR A 308 -1.24 7.82 -39.27
CA TYR A 308 0.13 8.17 -39.58
C TYR A 308 0.94 6.89 -39.77
N GLY A 309 1.97 6.94 -40.60
CA GLY A 309 2.94 5.87 -40.70
C GLY A 309 3.73 5.69 -39.40
N PRO A 310 4.31 4.50 -39.18
CA PRO A 310 4.96 4.14 -37.92
C PRO A 310 6.17 5.02 -37.56
N TYR A 311 6.79 5.71 -38.53
CA TYR A 311 8.00 6.52 -38.33
C TYR A 311 7.88 7.97 -38.82
N ASP A 312 6.72 8.40 -39.32
CA ASP A 312 6.47 9.77 -39.81
C ASP A 312 6.85 10.84 -38.76
N ALA A 313 6.65 10.52 -37.48
CA ALA A 313 7.06 11.38 -36.37
C ALA A 313 8.58 11.56 -36.27
N GLN A 314 9.35 10.50 -36.48
CA GLN A 314 10.82 10.56 -36.48
C GLN A 314 11.31 11.35 -37.70
N GLU A 315 10.69 11.16 -38.86
CA GLU A 315 11.01 11.90 -40.08
C GLU A 315 10.79 13.41 -39.90
N LEU A 316 9.63 13.80 -39.35
CA LEU A 316 9.32 15.22 -39.15
C LEU A 316 10.22 15.87 -38.09
N VAL A 317 10.49 15.18 -36.97
CA VAL A 317 11.44 15.69 -35.95
C VAL A 317 12.85 15.82 -36.53
N THR A 318 13.27 14.89 -37.39
CA THR A 318 14.57 14.96 -38.08
C THR A 318 14.64 16.14 -39.03
N LYS A 319 13.57 16.42 -39.79
CA LYS A 319 13.47 17.57 -40.69
C LYS A 319 13.74 18.90 -39.98
N TYR A 320 13.28 19.05 -38.73
CA TYR A 320 13.43 20.29 -37.95
C TYR A 320 14.56 20.24 -36.90
N LYS A 321 15.46 19.26 -36.98
CA LYS A 321 16.54 19.05 -35.99
C LYS A 321 17.37 20.30 -35.71
N SER A 322 17.75 21.05 -36.76
CA SER A 322 18.58 22.26 -36.65
C SER A 322 17.88 23.42 -35.92
N GLU A 323 16.56 23.51 -36.02
CA GLU A 323 15.78 24.58 -35.39
C GLU A 323 15.37 24.20 -33.96
N LEU A 324 15.02 22.92 -33.76
CA LEU A 324 14.63 22.38 -32.47
C LEU A 324 15.73 22.54 -31.45
N ASN A 325 17.00 22.30 -31.80
CA ASN A 325 18.15 22.31 -30.87
C ASN A 325 17.90 21.39 -29.65
N ILE A 326 17.30 20.23 -29.88
CA ILE A 326 17.18 19.11 -28.94
C ILE A 326 17.45 17.85 -29.74
N GLU A 327 18.30 16.96 -29.24
CA GLU A 327 18.73 15.79 -29.99
C GLU A 327 17.66 14.69 -29.90
N MET A 328 17.07 14.32 -31.04
CA MET A 328 16.19 13.16 -31.10
C MET A 328 16.99 11.88 -30.85
N VAL A 329 16.47 11.02 -29.98
CA VAL A 329 16.93 9.63 -29.84
C VAL A 329 15.86 8.74 -30.49
N PRO A 330 16.04 8.34 -31.77
CA PRO A 330 15.10 7.45 -32.41
C PRO A 330 15.15 6.09 -31.73
N PHE A 331 13.99 5.49 -31.49
CA PHE A 331 13.93 4.12 -31.01
C PHE A 331 12.95 3.29 -31.83
N GLN A 332 13.43 2.10 -32.17
CA GLN A 332 12.64 1.04 -32.75
C GLN A 332 11.91 0.27 -31.64
N GLN A 333 10.86 -0.46 -32.01
CA GLN A 333 10.12 -1.30 -31.06
C GLN A 333 11.09 -2.31 -30.41
N MET A 334 11.09 -2.36 -29.08
CA MET A 334 11.84 -3.37 -28.33
C MET A 334 11.02 -4.65 -28.24
N THR A 335 11.68 -5.80 -28.39
CA THR A 335 11.07 -7.12 -28.22
C THR A 335 11.90 -7.96 -27.26
N TYR A 336 11.27 -8.96 -26.63
CA TYR A 336 11.93 -9.86 -25.69
C TYR A 336 12.45 -11.11 -26.41
N ILE A 337 13.69 -11.48 -26.11
CA ILE A 337 14.36 -12.68 -26.66
C ILE A 337 14.42 -13.74 -25.54
N PRO A 338 13.59 -14.80 -25.60
CA PRO A 338 13.52 -15.79 -24.52
C PRO A 338 14.82 -16.58 -24.32
N ALA A 339 15.58 -16.78 -25.40
CA ALA A 339 16.80 -17.58 -25.36
C ALA A 339 17.93 -16.93 -24.53
N SER A 340 17.97 -15.59 -24.48
CA SER A 340 18.98 -14.83 -23.72
C SER A 340 18.43 -14.08 -22.52
N ASP A 341 17.10 -14.06 -22.32
CA ASP A 341 16.41 -13.22 -21.32
C ASP A 341 16.72 -11.72 -21.47
N GLU A 342 16.84 -11.25 -22.72
CA GLU A 342 17.21 -9.88 -23.05
C GLU A 342 16.17 -9.16 -23.89
N TYR A 343 16.32 -7.85 -23.97
CA TYR A 343 15.50 -6.95 -24.78
C TYR A 343 16.33 -6.33 -25.89
N MET A 344 15.86 -6.47 -27.13
CA MET A 344 16.53 -5.90 -28.30
C MET A 344 15.55 -5.14 -29.21
N PRO A 345 16.01 -4.09 -29.91
CA PRO A 345 15.30 -3.50 -31.03
C PRO A 345 15.02 -4.56 -32.09
N VAL A 346 13.80 -4.56 -32.64
CA VAL A 346 13.34 -5.58 -33.61
C VAL A 346 14.26 -5.68 -34.83
N ASP A 347 14.86 -4.58 -35.28
CA ASP A 347 15.78 -4.51 -36.40
C ASP A 347 17.20 -5.04 -36.11
N GLU A 348 17.57 -5.14 -34.83
CA GLU A 348 18.85 -5.71 -34.38
C GLU A 348 18.74 -7.22 -34.07
N VAL A 349 17.53 -7.80 -34.08
CA VAL A 349 17.32 -9.23 -33.83
C VAL A 349 17.81 -10.06 -35.02
N PRO A 350 18.76 -11.01 -34.83
CA PRO A 350 19.19 -11.89 -35.90
C PRO A 350 18.04 -12.71 -36.50
N LYS A 351 18.04 -12.90 -37.82
CA LYS A 351 17.00 -13.68 -38.52
C LYS A 351 16.91 -15.09 -37.93
N GLY A 352 15.69 -15.55 -37.65
CA GLY A 352 15.41 -16.88 -37.12
C GLY A 352 15.39 -16.99 -35.59
N ILE A 353 15.74 -15.92 -34.86
CA ILE A 353 15.62 -15.88 -33.40
C ILE A 353 14.16 -15.66 -33.00
N GLN A 354 13.67 -16.47 -32.05
CA GLN A 354 12.33 -16.32 -31.50
C GLN A 354 12.23 -15.05 -30.65
N THR A 355 11.16 -14.29 -30.86
CA THR A 355 10.82 -13.12 -30.06
C THR A 355 9.44 -13.26 -29.43
N LEU A 356 9.23 -12.65 -28.27
CA LEU A 356 7.92 -12.56 -27.63
C LEU A 356 7.54 -11.10 -27.40
N ASP A 357 6.25 -10.83 -27.53
CA ASP A 357 5.64 -9.54 -27.22
C ASP A 357 4.21 -9.74 -26.71
N ILE A 358 3.69 -8.80 -25.93
CA ILE A 358 2.30 -8.78 -25.48
C ILE A 358 1.68 -7.45 -25.93
N SER A 359 0.74 -7.54 -26.87
CA SER A 359 -0.03 -6.39 -27.32
C SER A 359 -0.87 -5.80 -26.19
N GLY A 360 -1.20 -4.50 -26.27
CA GLY A 360 -2.09 -3.86 -25.30
C GLY A 360 -3.47 -4.52 -25.20
N THR A 361 -3.97 -5.14 -26.28
CA THR A 361 -5.22 -5.90 -26.28
C THR A 361 -5.09 -7.20 -25.47
N GLU A 362 -3.98 -7.91 -25.62
CA GLU A 362 -3.70 -9.11 -24.84
C GLU A 362 -3.44 -8.77 -23.36
N LEU A 363 -2.73 -7.68 -23.06
CA LEU A 363 -2.54 -7.19 -21.69
C LEU A 363 -3.89 -6.90 -21.02
N ARG A 364 -4.78 -6.14 -21.68
CA ARG A 364 -6.13 -5.87 -21.16
C ARG A 364 -6.94 -7.15 -20.95
N LYS A 365 -6.80 -8.14 -21.84
CA LYS A 365 -7.43 -9.47 -21.66
C LYS A 365 -6.91 -10.16 -20.40
N ARG A 366 -5.59 -10.16 -20.16
CA ARG A 366 -4.97 -10.77 -18.97
C ARG A 366 -5.32 -10.05 -17.66
N LEU A 367 -5.41 -8.72 -17.69
CA LEU A 367 -5.92 -7.94 -16.56
C LEU A 367 -7.37 -8.33 -16.24
N ARG A 368 -8.25 -8.29 -17.25
CA ARG A 368 -9.68 -8.62 -17.11
C ARG A 368 -9.95 -10.06 -16.67
N THR A 369 -9.16 -11.03 -17.14
CA THR A 369 -9.36 -12.46 -16.84
C THR A 369 -8.64 -12.91 -15.57
N GLY A 370 -7.76 -12.09 -15.01
CA GLY A 370 -6.87 -12.53 -13.94
C GLY A 370 -5.70 -13.41 -14.42
N ALA A 371 -5.60 -13.70 -15.73
CA ALA A 371 -4.53 -14.55 -16.27
C ALA A 371 -3.14 -13.96 -16.01
N HIS A 372 -2.17 -14.82 -15.72
CA HIS A 372 -0.80 -14.43 -15.41
C HIS A 372 -0.21 -13.51 -16.48
N ILE A 373 0.40 -12.39 -16.04
CA ILE A 373 1.17 -11.49 -16.91
C ILE A 373 2.63 -11.85 -16.67
N PRO A 374 3.37 -12.33 -17.69
CA PRO A 374 4.71 -12.85 -17.49
C PRO A 374 5.66 -11.81 -16.90
N ASP A 375 6.51 -12.26 -15.98
CA ASP A 375 7.51 -11.40 -15.35
C ASP A 375 8.49 -10.82 -16.35
N TRP A 376 8.78 -11.54 -17.45
CA TRP A 376 9.60 -10.99 -18.51
C TRP A 376 8.96 -9.77 -19.13
N PHE A 377 7.62 -9.65 -19.23
CA PHE A 377 6.94 -8.50 -19.86
C PHE A 377 6.86 -7.28 -18.95
N SER A 378 6.46 -7.47 -17.70
CA SER A 378 6.27 -6.37 -16.75
C SER A 378 6.70 -6.79 -15.34
N TYR A 379 7.22 -5.86 -14.56
CA TYR A 379 7.57 -6.10 -13.16
C TYR A 379 6.32 -6.41 -12.33
N GLU A 380 6.46 -7.30 -11.35
CA GLU A 380 5.37 -7.70 -10.45
C GLU A 380 4.68 -6.50 -9.79
N ALA A 381 5.44 -5.55 -9.23
CA ALA A 381 4.90 -4.35 -8.60
C ALA A 381 4.03 -3.52 -9.57
N VAL A 382 4.45 -3.40 -10.83
CA VAL A 382 3.68 -2.71 -11.87
C VAL A 382 2.40 -3.50 -12.20
N VAL A 383 2.49 -4.82 -12.33
CA VAL A 383 1.32 -5.68 -12.61
C VAL A 383 0.31 -5.60 -11.47
N LYS A 384 0.79 -5.61 -10.22
CA LYS A 384 -0.05 -5.45 -9.02
C LYS A 384 -0.81 -4.13 -9.05
N THR A 385 -0.13 -3.01 -9.25
CA THR A 385 -0.77 -1.69 -9.36
C THR A 385 -1.81 -1.64 -10.48
N LEU A 386 -1.53 -2.26 -11.63
CA LEU A 386 -2.51 -2.33 -12.71
C LEU A 386 -3.74 -3.18 -12.34
N ARG A 387 -3.56 -4.27 -11.59
CA ARG A 387 -4.69 -5.14 -11.16
C ARG A 387 -5.54 -4.51 -10.07
N GLU A 388 -4.98 -3.65 -9.23
CA GLU A 388 -5.75 -2.90 -8.23
C GLU A 388 -6.79 -1.97 -8.88
N SER A 389 -6.43 -1.36 -10.02
CA SER A 389 -7.32 -0.45 -10.76
C SER A 389 -8.12 -1.13 -11.88
N TYR A 390 -7.62 -2.25 -12.41
CA TYR A 390 -8.31 -3.10 -13.37
C TYR A 390 -8.46 -4.53 -12.81
N PRO A 391 -9.31 -4.71 -11.79
CA PRO A 391 -9.50 -6.01 -11.18
C PRO A 391 -10.10 -7.01 -12.19
N PRO A 392 -9.86 -8.32 -11.99
CA PRO A 392 -10.51 -9.35 -12.79
C PRO A 392 -12.04 -9.24 -12.72
N ARG A 393 -12.74 -9.71 -13.76
CA ARG A 393 -14.23 -9.72 -13.83
C ARG A 393 -14.92 -10.28 -12.58
N THR A 394 -14.30 -11.25 -11.92
CA THR A 394 -14.80 -11.86 -10.68
C THR A 394 -14.85 -10.89 -9.49
N GLN A 395 -14.08 -9.80 -9.54
CA GLN A 395 -14.00 -8.76 -8.51
C GLN A 395 -14.61 -7.41 -8.96
N GLN A 396 -14.93 -7.25 -10.25
CA GLN A 396 -15.57 -6.03 -10.78
C GLN A 396 -17.05 -5.96 -10.41
N GLY A 397 -17.57 -4.78 -10.09
CA GLY A 397 -19.02 -4.56 -9.95
C GLY A 397 -19.81 -4.78 -11.25
N PHE A 398 -21.12 -4.94 -11.11
CA PHE A 398 -22.05 -4.99 -12.25
C PHE A 398 -23.44 -4.49 -11.86
N VAL A 399 -24.23 -4.10 -12.86
CA VAL A 399 -25.63 -3.73 -12.74
C VAL A 399 -26.51 -4.73 -13.48
N LEU A 400 -27.43 -5.38 -12.76
CA LEU A 400 -28.54 -6.15 -13.31
C LEU A 400 -29.77 -5.24 -13.33
N PHE A 401 -30.17 -4.82 -14.52
CA PHE A 401 -31.27 -3.91 -14.71
C PHE A 401 -32.49 -4.67 -15.23
N LEU A 402 -33.43 -4.98 -14.34
CA LEU A 402 -34.67 -5.66 -14.66
C LEU A 402 -35.73 -4.64 -15.12
N THR A 403 -36.41 -4.95 -16.21
CA THR A 403 -37.55 -4.18 -16.75
C THR A 403 -38.71 -5.11 -17.07
N GLY A 404 -39.94 -4.64 -16.91
CA GLY A 404 -41.15 -5.40 -17.17
C GLY A 404 -42.38 -4.68 -16.61
N HIS A 405 -43.57 -5.19 -16.94
CA HIS A 405 -44.84 -4.63 -16.46
C HIS A 405 -44.92 -4.59 -14.92
N HIS A 406 -45.86 -3.80 -14.38
CA HIS A 406 -46.26 -3.93 -12.98
C HIS A 406 -46.74 -5.37 -12.72
N ASN A 407 -46.41 -5.93 -11.55
CA ASN A 407 -46.73 -7.31 -11.17
C ASN A 407 -46.19 -8.43 -12.11
N SER A 408 -45.23 -8.16 -12.99
CA SER A 408 -44.55 -9.17 -13.84
C SER A 408 -43.67 -10.18 -13.08
N GLY A 409 -43.55 -10.08 -11.75
CA GLY A 409 -42.62 -10.89 -10.96
C GLY A 409 -41.19 -10.32 -10.88
N ARG A 410 -40.87 -9.21 -11.56
CA ARG A 410 -39.55 -8.55 -11.53
C ARG A 410 -39.02 -8.27 -10.11
N SER A 411 -39.89 -7.83 -9.18
CA SER A 411 -39.51 -7.59 -7.78
C SER A 411 -39.15 -8.87 -7.04
N SER A 412 -39.87 -9.96 -7.30
CA SER A 412 -39.61 -11.28 -6.69
C SER A 412 -38.29 -11.87 -7.22
N ILE A 413 -38.05 -11.76 -8.53
CA ILE A 413 -36.78 -12.15 -9.16
C ILE A 413 -35.63 -11.35 -8.54
N ALA A 414 -35.78 -10.02 -8.40
CA ALA A 414 -34.74 -9.15 -7.85
C ALA A 414 -34.37 -9.51 -6.40
N ARG A 415 -35.36 -9.81 -5.54
CA ARG A 415 -35.11 -10.26 -4.15
C ARG A 415 -34.45 -11.64 -4.12
N ALA A 416 -34.87 -12.57 -4.97
CA ALA A 416 -34.25 -13.90 -5.04
C ALA A 416 -32.81 -13.85 -5.57
N LEU A 417 -32.53 -12.98 -6.55
CA LEU A 417 -31.16 -12.68 -7.00
C LEU A 417 -30.31 -12.08 -5.88
N GLN A 418 -30.87 -11.16 -5.08
CA GLN A 418 -30.15 -10.59 -3.93
C GLN A 418 -29.72 -11.67 -2.95
N VAL A 419 -30.62 -12.58 -2.57
CA VAL A 419 -30.30 -13.70 -1.67
C VAL A 419 -29.22 -14.59 -2.28
N THR A 420 -29.35 -14.94 -3.56
CA THR A 420 -28.40 -15.82 -4.25
C THR A 420 -27.00 -15.21 -4.35
N LEU A 421 -26.90 -13.92 -4.69
CA LEU A 421 -25.61 -13.22 -4.78
C LEU A 421 -24.99 -12.99 -3.39
N ASN A 422 -25.80 -12.74 -2.36
CA ASN A 422 -25.31 -12.68 -0.98
C ASN A 422 -24.79 -14.04 -0.51
N GLN A 423 -25.48 -15.13 -0.84
CA GLN A 423 -25.03 -16.49 -0.53
C GLN A 423 -23.68 -16.82 -1.19
N GLN A 424 -23.44 -16.31 -2.41
CA GLN A 424 -22.15 -16.47 -3.09
C GLN A 424 -21.01 -15.73 -2.37
N GLY A 425 -21.30 -14.66 -1.62
CA GLY A 425 -20.35 -13.96 -0.75
C GLY A 425 -19.24 -13.16 -1.46
N GLY A 426 -19.28 -13.03 -2.78
CA GLY A 426 -18.19 -12.42 -3.55
C GLY A 426 -18.13 -10.88 -3.52
N ARG A 427 -19.21 -10.20 -3.10
CA ARG A 427 -19.35 -8.73 -3.10
C ARG A 427 -20.60 -8.29 -2.34
N SER A 428 -20.64 -7.01 -1.97
CA SER A 428 -21.86 -6.38 -1.47
C SER A 428 -22.93 -6.31 -2.57
N VAL A 429 -24.20 -6.52 -2.19
CA VAL A 429 -25.35 -6.48 -3.09
C VAL A 429 -26.30 -5.36 -2.71
N SER A 430 -26.52 -4.42 -3.62
CA SER A 430 -27.47 -3.31 -3.45
C SER A 430 -28.72 -3.55 -4.28
N LEU A 431 -29.88 -3.54 -3.64
CA LEU A 431 -31.17 -3.78 -4.28
C LEU A 431 -31.97 -2.47 -4.41
N LEU A 432 -32.22 -2.06 -5.65
CA LEU A 432 -32.96 -0.85 -6.01
C LEU A 432 -34.32 -1.25 -6.61
N LEU A 433 -35.28 -1.59 -5.75
CA LEU A 433 -36.66 -1.88 -6.19
C LEU A 433 -37.38 -0.59 -6.58
N GLY A 434 -38.28 -0.66 -7.57
CA GLY A 434 -39.04 0.50 -8.03
C GLY A 434 -39.78 1.27 -6.92
N GLU A 435 -40.35 0.55 -5.94
CA GLU A 435 -41.03 1.18 -4.79
C GLU A 435 -40.04 1.86 -3.83
N THR A 436 -38.94 1.20 -3.49
CA THR A 436 -37.88 1.77 -2.64
C THR A 436 -37.26 3.01 -3.29
N VAL A 437 -36.94 2.95 -4.58
CA VAL A 437 -36.40 4.10 -5.32
C VAL A 437 -37.39 5.26 -5.34
N ARG A 438 -38.69 4.99 -5.52
CA ARG A 438 -39.71 6.03 -5.51
C ARG A 438 -39.82 6.71 -4.16
N ALA A 439 -39.74 5.96 -3.05
CA ALA A 439 -39.77 6.56 -1.71
C ALA A 439 -38.51 7.39 -1.40
N GLU A 440 -37.32 6.85 -1.71
CA GLU A 440 -36.04 7.41 -1.25
C GLU A 440 -35.42 8.43 -2.20
N LEU A 441 -35.61 8.26 -3.51
CA LEU A 441 -34.88 9.03 -4.54
C LEU A 441 -35.79 9.81 -5.48
N SER A 442 -37.11 9.62 -5.44
CA SER A 442 -38.02 10.17 -6.46
C SER A 442 -39.46 10.36 -5.95
N SER A 443 -39.61 10.73 -4.67
CA SER A 443 -40.92 10.85 -4.02
C SER A 443 -41.71 12.04 -4.55
N GLU A 444 -41.01 13.03 -5.13
CA GLU A 444 -41.57 14.23 -5.74
C GLU A 444 -41.90 14.06 -7.23
N LEU A 445 -41.41 13.00 -7.89
CA LEU A 445 -41.60 12.81 -9.33
C LEU A 445 -42.95 12.15 -9.64
N GLY A 446 -43.65 12.68 -10.65
CA GLY A 446 -44.88 12.13 -11.17
C GLY A 446 -44.67 10.90 -12.08
N PHE A 447 -45.65 10.68 -12.96
CA PHE A 447 -45.69 9.55 -13.90
C PHE A 447 -45.71 10.00 -15.37
N THR A 448 -45.37 11.26 -15.65
CA THR A 448 -45.18 11.75 -17.03
C THR A 448 -43.98 11.05 -17.69
N PRO A 449 -43.89 11.03 -19.04
CA PRO A 449 -42.73 10.47 -19.73
C PRO A 449 -41.39 11.04 -19.24
N ASP A 450 -41.33 12.36 -19.05
CA ASP A 450 -40.13 13.06 -18.58
C ASP A 450 -39.77 12.73 -17.13
N ASP A 451 -40.76 12.66 -16.23
CA ASP A 451 -40.54 12.28 -14.83
C ASP A 451 -40.04 10.84 -14.72
N ARG A 452 -40.59 9.93 -15.54
CA ARG A 452 -40.12 8.55 -15.64
C ARG A 452 -38.70 8.49 -16.18
N HIS A 453 -38.37 9.29 -17.20
CA HIS A 453 -37.00 9.38 -17.71
C HIS A 453 -36.01 9.85 -16.62
N LYS A 454 -36.33 10.93 -15.90
CA LYS A 454 -35.52 11.44 -14.79
C LYS A 454 -35.36 10.40 -13.67
N ASN A 455 -36.42 9.68 -13.33
CA ASN A 455 -36.36 8.61 -12.34
C ASN A 455 -35.36 7.51 -12.76
N ILE A 456 -35.36 7.10 -14.03
CA ILE A 456 -34.39 6.12 -14.56
C ILE A 456 -32.97 6.69 -14.54
N GLN A 457 -32.76 7.97 -14.87
CA GLN A 457 -31.45 8.61 -14.78
C GLN A 457 -30.90 8.62 -13.34
N ARG A 458 -31.74 8.88 -12.33
CA ARG A 458 -31.34 8.80 -10.91
C ARG A 458 -30.93 7.39 -10.50
N ILE A 459 -31.68 6.38 -10.92
CA ILE A 459 -31.31 4.97 -10.69
C ILE A 459 -29.95 4.68 -11.34
N ALA A 460 -29.76 5.10 -12.60
CA ALA A 460 -28.52 4.86 -13.33
C ALA A 460 -27.31 5.51 -12.65
N PHE A 461 -27.46 6.73 -12.13
CA PHE A 461 -26.42 7.42 -11.37
C PHE A 461 -26.01 6.63 -10.13
N VAL A 462 -26.97 6.28 -9.27
CA VAL A 462 -26.69 5.51 -8.04
C VAL A 462 -26.11 4.13 -8.38
N ALA A 463 -26.65 3.46 -9.39
CA ALA A 463 -26.16 2.16 -9.83
C ALA A 463 -24.71 2.23 -10.36
N ALA A 464 -24.35 3.29 -11.09
CA ALA A 464 -23.00 3.47 -11.60
C ALA A 464 -21.99 3.69 -10.47
N GLU A 465 -22.31 4.51 -9.47
CA GLU A 465 -21.45 4.75 -8.30
C GLU A 465 -21.21 3.47 -7.48
N LEU A 466 -22.28 2.74 -7.16
CA LEU A 466 -22.20 1.47 -6.43
C LEU A 466 -21.42 0.41 -7.21
N SER A 467 -21.67 0.31 -8.52
CA SER A 467 -20.95 -0.64 -9.37
C SER A 467 -19.47 -0.28 -9.49
N ARG A 468 -19.13 1.03 -9.56
CA ARG A 468 -17.75 1.52 -9.52
C ARG A 468 -17.02 1.09 -8.24
N ALA A 469 -17.73 1.06 -7.11
CA ALA A 469 -17.22 0.57 -5.83
C ALA A 469 -17.11 -0.98 -5.75
N GLY A 470 -17.45 -1.71 -6.81
CA GLY A 470 -17.35 -3.17 -6.87
C GLY A 470 -18.62 -3.93 -6.46
N ALA A 471 -19.73 -3.23 -6.19
CA ALA A 471 -20.99 -3.86 -5.78
C ALA A 471 -21.70 -4.58 -6.95
N ALA A 472 -22.53 -5.56 -6.62
CA ALA A 472 -23.59 -6.02 -7.50
C ALA A 472 -24.85 -5.18 -7.25
N VAL A 473 -25.28 -4.43 -8.26
CA VAL A 473 -26.50 -3.63 -8.18
C VAL A 473 -27.62 -4.38 -8.90
N ILE A 474 -28.75 -4.57 -8.23
CA ILE A 474 -29.96 -5.13 -8.82
C ILE A 474 -31.00 -4.02 -8.84
N ALA A 475 -31.27 -3.45 -10.02
CA ALA A 475 -32.29 -2.44 -10.21
C ALA A 475 -33.53 -3.08 -10.85
N ALA A 476 -34.70 -2.87 -10.26
CA ALA A 476 -35.97 -3.36 -10.83
C ALA A 476 -37.01 -2.22 -10.89
N PRO A 477 -36.85 -1.23 -11.79
CA PRO A 477 -37.92 -0.31 -12.19
C PRO A 477 -38.81 -0.92 -13.29
N ILE A 478 -39.90 -0.22 -13.66
CA ILE A 478 -40.68 -0.60 -14.86
C ILE A 478 -39.87 -0.27 -16.11
N ALA A 479 -39.30 0.95 -16.17
CA ALA A 479 -38.51 1.47 -17.29
C ALA A 479 -39.19 1.27 -18.67
N PRO A 480 -40.37 1.89 -18.88
CA PRO A 480 -41.22 1.61 -20.05
C PRO A 480 -40.60 2.03 -21.38
N TYR A 481 -39.79 3.09 -21.42
CA TYR A 481 -39.25 3.63 -22.66
C TYR A 481 -37.83 3.14 -22.95
N HIS A 482 -37.56 2.77 -24.19
CA HIS A 482 -36.26 2.32 -24.69
C HIS A 482 -35.19 3.39 -24.50
N HIS A 483 -35.49 4.66 -24.79
CA HIS A 483 -34.51 5.75 -24.66
C HIS A 483 -34.01 5.91 -23.20
N SER A 484 -34.87 5.68 -22.20
CA SER A 484 -34.49 5.71 -20.79
C SER A 484 -33.57 4.56 -20.41
N ARG A 485 -33.87 3.34 -20.89
CA ARG A 485 -33.01 2.16 -20.66
C ARG A 485 -31.65 2.31 -21.31
N LYS A 486 -31.62 2.82 -22.54
CA LYS A 486 -30.37 3.13 -23.27
C LYS A 486 -29.54 4.17 -22.53
N SER A 487 -30.17 5.27 -22.09
CA SER A 487 -29.51 6.30 -21.28
C SER A 487 -28.91 5.73 -19.98
N ALA A 488 -29.63 4.84 -19.29
CA ALA A 488 -29.11 4.16 -18.10
C ALA A 488 -27.90 3.25 -18.41
N ARG A 489 -27.98 2.46 -19.49
CA ARG A 489 -26.87 1.61 -19.95
C ARG A 489 -25.64 2.46 -20.27
N ASP A 490 -25.80 3.50 -21.08
CA ASP A 490 -24.72 4.38 -21.53
C ASP A 490 -24.07 5.10 -20.33
N HIS A 491 -24.87 5.55 -19.36
CA HIS A 491 -24.36 6.15 -18.13
C HIS A 491 -23.53 5.16 -17.30
N VAL A 492 -24.07 3.98 -16.97
CA VAL A 492 -23.35 2.97 -16.18
C VAL A 492 -22.08 2.51 -16.86
N VAL A 493 -22.10 2.31 -18.18
CA VAL A 493 -20.92 1.88 -18.95
C VAL A 493 -19.84 2.97 -18.98
N SER A 494 -20.24 4.24 -19.10
CA SER A 494 -19.28 5.35 -19.19
C SER A 494 -18.73 5.79 -17.84
N THR A 495 -19.54 5.76 -16.77
CA THR A 495 -19.14 6.28 -15.46
C THR A 495 -18.81 5.17 -14.47
N GLY A 496 -19.29 3.93 -14.64
CA GLY A 496 -19.10 2.84 -13.67
C GLY A 496 -17.66 2.33 -13.49
N GLY A 497 -16.66 2.91 -14.18
CA GLY A 497 -15.26 2.51 -14.08
C GLY A 497 -15.04 1.03 -14.38
N ALA A 498 -14.25 0.34 -13.55
CA ALA A 498 -14.06 -1.11 -13.67
C ALA A 498 -15.36 -1.92 -13.47
N GLY A 499 -16.37 -1.32 -12.82
CA GLY A 499 -17.70 -1.88 -12.63
C GLY A 499 -18.72 -1.46 -13.69
N GLY A 500 -18.32 -0.85 -14.81
CA GLY A 500 -19.23 -0.45 -15.91
C GLY A 500 -19.84 -1.63 -16.70
N ASN A 501 -20.13 -2.75 -16.05
CA ASN A 501 -20.81 -3.91 -16.64
C ASN A 501 -22.31 -3.77 -16.40
N PHE A 502 -23.11 -3.70 -17.47
CA PHE A 502 -24.57 -3.53 -17.41
C PHE A 502 -25.25 -4.67 -18.17
N PHE A 503 -26.25 -5.30 -17.53
CA PHE A 503 -27.07 -6.36 -18.11
C PHE A 503 -28.54 -5.98 -18.04
N LEU A 504 -29.20 -5.89 -19.20
CA LEU A 504 -30.63 -5.65 -19.29
C LEU A 504 -31.38 -6.98 -19.24
N VAL A 505 -32.23 -7.16 -18.23
CA VAL A 505 -33.07 -8.34 -18.05
C VAL A 505 -34.53 -7.96 -18.33
N HIS A 506 -35.08 -8.46 -19.42
CA HIS A 506 -36.50 -8.28 -19.75
C HIS A 506 -37.33 -9.37 -19.08
N VAL A 507 -38.18 -8.98 -18.12
CA VAL A 507 -39.19 -9.83 -17.50
C VAL A 507 -40.47 -9.72 -18.33
N ALA A 508 -40.51 -10.51 -19.40
CA ALA A 508 -41.49 -10.51 -20.47
C ALA A 508 -42.79 -11.26 -20.10
N THR A 509 -43.19 -11.20 -18.84
CA THR A 509 -44.44 -11.80 -18.38
C THR A 509 -45.61 -11.09 -19.06
N PRO A 510 -46.53 -11.81 -19.75
CA PRO A 510 -47.65 -11.22 -20.47
C PRO A 510 -48.50 -10.31 -19.58
N LEU A 511 -48.98 -9.20 -20.15
CA LEU A 511 -49.79 -8.21 -19.44
C LEU A 511 -51.05 -8.83 -18.83
N GLU A 512 -51.70 -9.75 -19.56
CA GLU A 512 -52.90 -10.45 -19.12
C GLU A 512 -52.64 -11.26 -17.85
N HIS A 513 -51.46 -11.89 -17.76
CA HIS A 513 -51.06 -12.63 -16.56
C HIS A 513 -50.73 -11.69 -15.39
N CYS A 514 -50.07 -10.56 -15.67
CA CYS A 514 -49.79 -9.53 -14.67
C CYS A 514 -51.08 -8.98 -14.05
N GLU A 515 -52.09 -8.71 -14.88
CA GLU A 515 -53.42 -8.22 -14.47
C GLU A 515 -54.20 -9.31 -13.71
N ALA A 516 -54.21 -10.55 -14.20
CA ALA A 516 -54.92 -11.66 -13.57
C ALA A 516 -54.39 -12.04 -12.18
N THR A 517 -53.11 -11.80 -11.90
CA THR A 517 -52.45 -12.14 -10.62
C THR A 517 -52.25 -10.96 -9.68
N ASP A 518 -52.76 -9.78 -10.03
CA ASP A 518 -52.65 -8.58 -9.19
C ASP A 518 -53.58 -8.67 -7.97
N ARG A 519 -52.98 -8.95 -6.82
CA ARG A 519 -53.70 -9.04 -5.53
C ARG A 519 -53.93 -7.68 -4.86
N GLN A 520 -53.25 -6.63 -5.30
CA GLN A 520 -53.38 -5.28 -4.75
C GLN A 520 -54.47 -4.47 -5.47
N GLY A 521 -54.99 -4.99 -6.58
CA GLY A 521 -56.08 -4.37 -7.35
C GLY A 521 -55.66 -3.08 -8.04
N VAL A 522 -54.37 -2.86 -8.27
CA VAL A 522 -53.81 -1.67 -8.91
C VAL A 522 -54.25 -1.60 -10.38
N PHE A 523 -54.22 -2.71 -11.12
CA PHE A 523 -54.71 -2.77 -12.49
C PHE A 523 -56.21 -2.48 -12.57
N LYS A 524 -57.00 -3.03 -11.64
CA LYS A 524 -58.45 -2.77 -11.57
C LYS A 524 -58.75 -1.28 -11.37
N ARG A 525 -58.01 -0.61 -10.49
CA ARG A 525 -58.12 0.84 -10.24
C ARG A 525 -57.66 1.67 -11.44
N ALA A 526 -56.60 1.25 -12.13
CA ALA A 526 -56.15 1.87 -13.37
C ALA A 526 -57.21 1.78 -14.48
N ARG A 527 -57.79 0.58 -14.70
CA ARG A 527 -58.89 0.36 -15.67
C ARG A 527 -60.15 1.17 -15.34
N ALA A 528 -60.41 1.41 -14.05
CA ALA A 528 -61.49 2.27 -13.57
C ALA A 528 -61.19 3.78 -13.70
N GLY A 529 -60.00 4.16 -14.17
CA GLY A 529 -59.59 5.55 -14.36
C GLY A 529 -59.12 6.26 -13.08
N GLU A 530 -59.00 5.54 -11.95
CA GLU A 530 -58.54 6.10 -10.67
C GLU A 530 -57.02 6.38 -10.66
N ILE A 531 -56.26 5.68 -11.51
CA ILE A 531 -54.81 5.85 -11.66
C ILE A 531 -54.53 6.16 -13.13
N LYS A 532 -54.22 7.43 -13.45
CA LYS A 532 -53.91 7.86 -14.81
C LYS A 532 -52.46 7.58 -15.19
N GLY A 533 -52.21 7.29 -16.48
CA GLY A 533 -50.86 7.08 -17.00
C GLY A 533 -50.20 5.81 -16.47
N PHE A 534 -51.00 4.76 -16.23
CA PHE A 534 -50.51 3.47 -15.75
C PHE A 534 -49.98 2.62 -16.90
N THR A 535 -48.74 2.15 -16.77
CA THR A 535 -48.03 1.43 -17.83
C THR A 535 -48.70 0.09 -18.15
N GLY A 536 -49.08 -0.12 -19.41
CA GLY A 536 -49.86 -1.27 -19.88
C GLY A 536 -51.37 -1.05 -19.95
N VAL A 537 -51.88 0.09 -19.46
CA VAL A 537 -53.29 0.48 -19.58
C VAL A 537 -53.41 1.75 -20.42
N ASP A 538 -52.89 2.88 -19.92
CA ASP A 538 -52.97 4.19 -20.58
C ASP A 538 -51.58 4.74 -20.98
N ASP A 539 -50.50 4.16 -20.48
CA ASP A 539 -49.10 4.51 -20.80
C ASP A 539 -48.41 3.29 -21.45
N PRO A 540 -47.67 3.43 -22.56
CA PRO A 540 -47.11 2.29 -23.28
C PRO A 540 -45.93 1.63 -22.53
N TYR A 541 -45.70 0.34 -22.83
CA TYR A 541 -44.46 -0.36 -22.49
C TYR A 541 -43.74 -0.71 -23.81
N GLU A 542 -42.61 -0.08 -24.08
CA GLU A 542 -41.78 -0.38 -25.26
C GLU A 542 -40.91 -1.61 -24.95
N GLU A 543 -41.27 -2.76 -25.50
CA GLU A 543 -40.56 -4.01 -25.26
C GLU A 543 -39.06 -3.90 -25.63
N PRO A 544 -38.14 -4.35 -24.76
CA PRO A 544 -36.72 -4.39 -25.06
C PRO A 544 -36.38 -5.32 -26.24
N THR A 545 -35.75 -4.78 -27.28
CA THR A 545 -35.16 -5.55 -28.40
C THR A 545 -33.67 -5.85 -28.22
N ASP A 546 -33.03 -5.19 -27.26
CA ASP A 546 -31.60 -5.27 -26.94
C ASP A 546 -31.34 -5.88 -25.54
N ALA A 547 -32.29 -6.65 -25.01
CA ALA A 547 -32.14 -7.32 -23.72
C ALA A 547 -31.02 -8.37 -23.77
N ASP A 548 -30.16 -8.36 -22.75
CA ASP A 548 -29.12 -9.36 -22.57
C ASP A 548 -29.74 -10.71 -22.16
N ILE A 549 -30.87 -10.67 -21.43
CA ILE A 549 -31.60 -11.86 -20.95
C ILE A 549 -33.11 -11.58 -21.03
N VAL A 550 -33.89 -12.53 -21.54
CA VAL A 550 -35.37 -12.48 -21.57
C VAL A 550 -35.90 -13.65 -20.76
N VAL A 551 -36.85 -13.38 -19.86
CA VAL A 551 -37.46 -14.36 -18.95
C VAL A 551 -38.95 -14.15 -18.81
N ASP A 552 -39.72 -15.20 -18.55
CA ASP A 552 -41.18 -15.15 -18.43
C ASP A 552 -41.65 -16.01 -17.25
N THR A 553 -42.36 -15.40 -16.30
CA THR A 553 -42.82 -16.09 -15.09
C THR A 553 -44.00 -17.04 -15.30
N THR A 554 -44.59 -17.06 -16.50
CA THR A 554 -45.66 -18.01 -16.86
C THR A 554 -45.12 -19.36 -17.31
N THR A 555 -43.89 -19.37 -17.84
CA THR A 555 -43.22 -20.56 -18.39
C THR A 555 -42.04 -21.01 -17.53
N GLN A 556 -41.53 -20.14 -16.66
CA GLN A 556 -40.37 -20.39 -15.80
C GLN A 556 -40.67 -20.03 -14.34
N THR A 557 -40.15 -20.83 -13.42
CA THR A 557 -40.19 -20.54 -11.99
C THR A 557 -39.14 -19.49 -11.61
N ILE A 558 -39.36 -18.79 -10.48
CA ILE A 558 -38.38 -17.80 -9.95
C ILE A 558 -36.97 -18.41 -9.80
N PRO A 559 -36.78 -19.63 -9.24
CA PRO A 559 -35.45 -20.24 -9.16
C PRO A 559 -34.81 -20.53 -10.52
N GLU A 560 -35.57 -20.96 -11.53
CA GLU A 560 -35.05 -21.19 -12.88
C GLU A 560 -34.58 -19.89 -13.54
N ILE A 561 -35.34 -18.81 -13.36
CA ILE A 561 -34.98 -17.46 -13.82
C ILE A 561 -33.72 -16.94 -13.12
N VAL A 562 -33.64 -17.08 -11.79
CA VAL A 562 -32.45 -16.69 -11.02
C VAL A 562 -31.23 -17.48 -11.49
N HIS A 563 -31.40 -18.79 -11.71
CA HIS A 563 -30.34 -19.65 -12.20
C HIS A 563 -29.84 -19.24 -13.59
N SER A 564 -30.74 -18.94 -14.53
CA SER A 564 -30.36 -18.49 -15.88
C SER A 564 -29.60 -17.17 -15.85
N ILE A 565 -30.04 -16.21 -15.02
CA ILE A 565 -29.36 -14.92 -14.84
C ILE A 565 -27.95 -15.12 -14.26
N VAL A 566 -27.80 -15.92 -13.20
CA VAL A 566 -26.48 -16.20 -12.61
C VAL A 566 -25.58 -16.93 -13.59
N ALA A 567 -26.10 -17.91 -14.33
CA ALA A 567 -25.35 -18.64 -15.35
C ALA A 567 -24.84 -17.69 -16.45
N GLU A 568 -25.67 -16.76 -16.92
CA GLU A 568 -25.29 -15.80 -17.96
C GLU A 568 -24.24 -14.79 -17.45
N ILE A 569 -24.32 -14.33 -16.19
CA ILE A 569 -23.30 -13.46 -15.60
C ILE A 569 -21.96 -14.20 -15.45
N MET A 570 -22.00 -15.47 -15.01
CA MET A 570 -20.83 -16.34 -14.90
C MET A 570 -20.24 -16.65 -16.28
N LEU A 571 -21.09 -16.87 -17.29
CA LEU A 571 -20.68 -17.02 -18.68
C LEU A 571 -20.12 -15.71 -19.21
N ALA A 572 -20.68 -14.54 -18.94
CA ALA A 572 -20.09 -13.26 -19.33
C ALA A 572 -18.73 -13.02 -18.65
N ALA A 573 -18.48 -13.60 -17.47
CA ALA A 573 -17.16 -13.64 -16.85
C ALA A 573 -16.20 -14.62 -17.56
N ARG A 574 -16.71 -15.69 -18.21
CA ARG A 574 -15.93 -16.77 -18.85
C ARG A 574 -15.87 -16.74 -20.40
N ALA A 575 -16.86 -16.25 -21.12
CA ALA A 575 -17.12 -16.48 -22.55
C ALA A 575 -16.28 -15.61 -23.49
N LYS A 576 -15.40 -14.75 -22.96
CA LYS A 576 -14.26 -14.18 -23.71
C LYS A 576 -12.92 -14.87 -23.39
N LEU A 577 -12.96 -16.10 -22.86
CA LEU A 577 -11.81 -17.01 -22.70
C LEU A 577 -11.44 -17.80 -23.97
N GLY A 578 -12.16 -17.61 -25.10
CA GLY A 578 -11.78 -18.21 -26.39
C GLY A 578 -12.18 -19.68 -26.56
N VAL A 579 -13.11 -20.20 -25.76
CA VAL A 579 -13.68 -21.53 -25.96
C VAL A 579 -15.08 -21.37 -26.58
N ARG A 580 -15.21 -21.64 -27.88
CA ARG A 580 -16.51 -21.87 -28.52
C ARG A 580 -17.03 -23.22 -28.03
N THR A 581 -18.06 -23.23 -27.19
CA THR A 581 -18.93 -24.40 -27.01
C THR A 581 -20.28 -24.07 -27.61
N ASN A 582 -20.54 -24.63 -28.80
CA ASN A 582 -21.88 -24.68 -29.38
C ASN A 582 -22.72 -25.67 -28.55
N LEU A 583 -23.61 -25.15 -27.70
CA LEU A 583 -24.74 -25.93 -27.20
C LEU A 583 -26.00 -25.08 -27.43
N ARG A 584 -26.63 -25.32 -28.59
CA ARG A 584 -28.02 -24.95 -28.83
C ARG A 584 -28.88 -26.01 -28.17
N TYR A 585 -29.65 -25.65 -27.15
CA TYR A 585 -30.75 -26.47 -26.67
C TYR A 585 -32.00 -26.07 -27.45
N SER A 586 -32.59 -27.03 -28.17
CA SER A 586 -33.91 -26.91 -28.79
C SER A 586 -34.83 -27.91 -28.09
N PRO A 587 -36.02 -27.51 -27.61
CA PRO A 587 -36.97 -28.46 -27.05
C PRO A 587 -37.96 -28.89 -28.14
N SER A 588 -38.05 -30.20 -28.40
CA SER A 588 -39.27 -30.79 -28.94
C SER A 588 -39.51 -32.14 -28.27
N PHE A 589 -40.50 -32.18 -27.39
CA PHE A 589 -41.12 -33.41 -26.92
C PHE A 589 -42.06 -33.93 -28.00
N SER A 590 -41.87 -35.19 -28.40
CA SER A 590 -42.99 -36.03 -28.80
C SER A 590 -42.77 -37.46 -28.29
N THR A 591 -43.82 -37.92 -27.63
CA THR A 591 -44.16 -39.24 -27.11
C THR A 591 -43.83 -40.41 -28.03
N LEU A 592 -43.42 -41.57 -27.48
CA LEU A 592 -44.19 -42.83 -27.58
C LEU A 592 -43.55 -44.02 -26.82
N SER A 593 -44.47 -44.69 -26.12
CA SER A 593 -44.54 -46.03 -25.51
C SER A 593 -43.37 -47.03 -25.50
N VAL A 594 -43.32 -47.69 -24.34
CA VAL A 594 -42.66 -48.94 -23.98
C VAL A 594 -43.30 -50.15 -24.69
N ARG A 595 -42.48 -51.10 -25.17
CA ARG A 595 -42.71 -52.57 -25.04
C ARG A 595 -41.48 -53.41 -25.42
N SER A 596 -41.06 -54.23 -24.44
CA SER A 596 -40.71 -55.67 -24.52
C SER A 596 -39.75 -56.19 -25.61
N THR A 597 -38.64 -56.82 -25.19
CA THR A 597 -38.39 -58.26 -25.40
C THR A 597 -37.29 -58.77 -24.46
N ALA A 598 -37.35 -60.05 -24.12
CA ALA A 598 -36.69 -60.71 -22.99
C ALA A 598 -35.52 -61.63 -23.38
N SER A 599 -34.71 -61.97 -22.36
CA SER A 599 -33.87 -63.18 -22.19
C SER A 599 -32.63 -63.30 -23.11
N ILE A 600 -31.46 -63.76 -22.67
CA ILE A 600 -31.13 -65.07 -22.09
C ILE A 600 -29.78 -64.98 -21.33
N LEU A 601 -29.69 -65.61 -20.15
CA LEU A 601 -28.43 -66.03 -19.48
C LEU A 601 -28.01 -67.42 -19.96
N PRO A 602 -26.74 -67.82 -19.81
CA PRO A 602 -26.51 -68.83 -18.79
C PRO A 602 -25.29 -68.62 -17.88
N ARG A 603 -25.34 -69.44 -16.82
CA ARG A 603 -24.65 -69.48 -15.53
C ARG A 603 -23.41 -70.40 -15.59
N VAL A 604 -22.67 -70.50 -14.45
CA VAL A 604 -21.73 -71.58 -13.99
C VAL A 604 -20.22 -71.19 -14.07
N VAL A 605 -19.30 -71.38 -13.11
CA VAL A 605 -19.19 -71.81 -11.69
C VAL A 605 -17.79 -71.35 -11.16
N ARG A 606 -17.68 -71.11 -9.84
CA ARG A 606 -16.49 -70.75 -8.99
C ARG A 606 -15.45 -71.92 -8.82
N PRO A 607 -14.35 -71.86 -8.02
CA PRO A 607 -13.42 -70.79 -7.54
C PRO A 607 -11.90 -71.20 -7.49
N ALA A 608 -11.06 -70.33 -6.87
CA ALA A 608 -9.73 -70.54 -6.24
C ALA A 608 -8.50 -70.44 -7.18
N THR A 609 -7.43 -69.67 -6.89
CA THR A 609 -6.52 -69.72 -5.73
C THR A 609 -5.57 -68.49 -5.73
N ARG A 610 -5.03 -68.14 -4.55
CA ARG A 610 -3.93 -67.16 -4.35
C ARG A 610 -2.57 -67.79 -4.69
N VAL A 611 -1.69 -67.06 -5.39
CA VAL A 611 -0.23 -67.12 -5.18
C VAL A 611 0.37 -65.71 -5.31
N SER A 612 1.22 -65.37 -4.35
CA SER A 612 1.99 -64.13 -4.19
C SER A 612 3.31 -64.16 -4.98
N VAL A 613 3.66 -63.07 -5.66
CA VAL A 613 5.07 -62.68 -5.94
C VAL A 613 5.17 -61.15 -5.94
N SER A 614 6.15 -60.61 -5.21
CA SER A 614 6.52 -59.20 -5.07
C SER A 614 7.10 -58.58 -6.37
N PRO A 615 6.80 -57.32 -6.72
CA PRO A 615 7.46 -56.66 -7.86
C PRO A 615 8.60 -55.72 -7.40
N ARG A 616 9.73 -55.82 -8.11
CA ARG A 616 10.75 -54.75 -8.20
C ARG A 616 10.27 -53.67 -9.20
N SER A 617 10.62 -52.43 -8.87
CA SER A 617 10.54 -51.16 -9.61
C SER A 617 11.07 -51.25 -11.07
N VAL A 618 10.70 -50.44 -12.07
CA VAL A 618 10.52 -48.96 -12.18
C VAL A 618 9.65 -48.65 -13.46
N PRO A 619 9.44 -47.37 -13.89
CA PRO A 619 8.23 -46.56 -13.74
C PRO A 619 7.36 -46.45 -15.02
N GLN A 620 6.06 -46.20 -14.87
CA GLN A 620 5.18 -45.83 -15.99
C GLN A 620 4.52 -44.47 -15.73
N PHE A 621 4.74 -43.55 -16.68
CA PHE A 621 4.12 -42.23 -16.75
C PHE A 621 2.59 -42.33 -16.67
N ALA A 622 2.01 -41.76 -15.61
CA ALA A 622 0.57 -41.60 -15.48
C ALA A 622 0.15 -40.17 -15.86
N VAL A 623 -0.66 -40.11 -16.92
CA VAL A 623 -1.47 -38.97 -17.36
C VAL A 623 -2.28 -38.42 -16.16
N ARG A 624 -2.06 -37.16 -15.79
CA ARG A 624 -2.86 -36.48 -14.76
C ARG A 624 -4.21 -36.05 -15.33
N MET A 625 -5.25 -36.84 -15.01
CA MET A 625 -6.65 -36.42 -15.02
C MET A 625 -6.86 -35.35 -13.94
N SER A 626 -7.26 -34.14 -14.33
CA SER A 626 -7.64 -33.06 -13.43
C SER A 626 -9.01 -33.33 -12.80
N HIS A 627 -9.03 -33.99 -11.64
CA HIS A 627 -10.15 -33.93 -10.72
C HIS A 627 -10.09 -32.60 -9.94
N GLY A 628 -11.21 -31.89 -9.88
CA GLY A 628 -11.39 -30.81 -8.92
C GLY A 628 -11.34 -31.40 -7.51
N PHE A 629 -10.47 -30.87 -6.66
CA PHE A 629 -10.44 -31.23 -5.25
C PHE A 629 -11.00 -30.05 -4.46
N GLY A 630 -12.11 -30.27 -3.77
CA GLY A 630 -12.40 -29.50 -2.56
C GLY A 630 -11.28 -29.69 -1.54
N GLU A 631 -11.20 -28.80 -0.56
CA GLU A 631 -10.20 -28.91 0.50
C GLU A 631 -10.39 -30.23 1.26
N SER A 632 -9.28 -30.91 1.57
CA SER A 632 -9.30 -32.15 2.34
C SER A 632 -9.66 -31.82 3.80
N ALA A 633 -10.68 -32.49 4.35
CA ALA A 633 -11.01 -32.41 5.77
C ALA A 633 -10.06 -33.26 6.65
N VAL A 634 -9.11 -33.98 6.05
CA VAL A 634 -8.08 -34.74 6.80
C VAL A 634 -7.18 -33.75 7.51
N ARG A 635 -7.17 -33.82 8.84
CA ARG A 635 -6.34 -32.97 9.69
C ARG A 635 -4.86 -33.33 9.47
N PRO A 636 -4.00 -32.37 9.08
CA PRO A 636 -2.58 -32.64 8.87
C PRO A 636 -1.86 -32.86 10.21
N GLU A 637 -0.65 -33.41 10.12
CA GLU A 637 0.28 -33.43 11.24
C GLU A 637 0.66 -32.01 11.70
N PRO A 638 0.91 -31.79 13.00
CA PRO A 638 1.38 -30.49 13.49
C PRO A 638 2.70 -30.04 12.85
N ASP A 639 2.81 -28.73 12.63
CA ASP A 639 3.98 -28.06 12.09
C ASP A 639 5.24 -28.41 12.89
N GLN A 640 6.34 -28.68 12.18
CA GLN A 640 7.56 -29.16 12.81
C GLN A 640 8.12 -28.17 13.84
N VAL A 641 8.11 -26.88 13.54
CA VAL A 641 8.56 -25.83 14.49
C VAL A 641 7.75 -25.85 15.79
N VAL A 642 6.44 -26.10 15.72
CA VAL A 642 5.58 -26.15 16.90
C VAL A 642 5.89 -27.39 17.75
N LYS A 643 6.14 -28.54 17.10
CA LYS A 643 6.59 -29.77 17.77
C LYS A 643 7.96 -29.58 18.44
N ASP A 644 8.92 -28.99 17.73
CA ASP A 644 10.28 -28.78 18.24
C ASP A 644 10.28 -27.87 19.49
N ILE A 645 9.42 -26.86 19.53
CA ILE A 645 9.23 -26.01 20.71
C ILE A 645 8.65 -26.82 21.89
N ALA A 646 7.63 -27.64 21.64
CA ALA A 646 7.02 -28.47 22.69
C ALA A 646 8.00 -29.52 23.22
N ASP A 647 8.74 -30.19 22.34
CA ASP A 647 9.81 -31.13 22.67
C ASP A 647 10.86 -30.46 23.56
N TYR A 648 11.35 -29.29 23.15
CA TYR A 648 12.33 -28.56 23.93
C TYR A 648 11.83 -28.19 25.33
N VAL A 649 10.59 -27.71 25.46
CA VAL A 649 10.06 -27.33 26.77
C VAL A 649 9.91 -28.54 27.70
N HIS A 650 9.43 -29.69 27.18
CA HIS A 650 9.18 -30.89 27.96
C HIS A 650 10.45 -31.69 28.27
N ASP A 651 11.32 -31.88 27.29
CA ASP A 651 12.39 -32.88 27.34
C ASP A 651 13.77 -32.30 27.66
N PHE A 652 14.02 -31.01 27.39
CA PHE A 652 15.32 -30.40 27.67
C PHE A 652 15.50 -30.11 29.17
N GLU A 653 16.61 -30.55 29.73
CA GLU A 653 17.04 -30.23 31.10
C GLU A 653 18.13 -29.15 31.07
N VAL A 654 17.93 -28.08 31.84
CA VAL A 654 18.88 -26.98 31.90
C VAL A 654 20.00 -27.33 32.88
N THR A 655 21.13 -27.78 32.36
CA THR A 655 22.30 -28.20 33.15
C THR A 655 23.45 -27.19 33.16
N SER A 656 23.38 -26.15 32.32
CA SER A 656 24.43 -25.12 32.22
C SER A 656 24.42 -24.18 33.44
N GLU A 657 25.46 -24.26 34.26
CA GLU A 657 25.67 -23.35 35.41
C GLU A 657 25.76 -21.89 34.98
N LEU A 658 26.42 -21.62 33.84
CA LEU A 658 26.53 -20.27 33.28
C LEU A 658 25.16 -19.72 32.88
N ALA A 659 24.30 -20.55 32.29
CA ALA A 659 22.95 -20.15 31.91
C ALA A 659 22.10 -19.84 33.15
N LEU A 660 22.17 -20.67 34.19
CA LEU A 660 21.42 -20.46 35.44
C LEU A 660 21.90 -19.21 36.20
N GLU A 661 23.21 -18.98 36.28
CA GLU A 661 23.76 -17.77 36.90
C GLU A 661 23.39 -16.52 36.08
N THR A 662 23.44 -16.60 34.75
CA THR A 662 23.00 -15.47 33.90
C THR A 662 21.50 -15.23 34.03
N ALA A 663 20.68 -16.28 34.12
CA ALA A 663 19.24 -16.16 34.37
C ALA A 663 18.96 -15.51 35.73
N ARG A 664 19.76 -15.80 36.77
CA ARG A 664 19.67 -15.13 38.08
C ARG A 664 19.93 -13.63 37.96
N LEU A 665 20.96 -13.24 37.22
CA LEU A 665 21.27 -11.83 36.96
C LEU A 665 20.16 -11.15 36.16
N CYS A 666 19.60 -11.82 35.13
CA CYS A 666 18.41 -11.35 34.43
C CYS A 666 17.23 -11.16 35.38
N LEU A 667 16.92 -12.14 36.23
CA LEU A 667 15.78 -12.08 37.14
C LEU A 667 15.82 -10.83 38.02
N ILE A 668 16.96 -10.55 38.66
CA ILE A 668 17.09 -9.39 39.54
C ILE A 668 17.09 -8.07 38.76
N ASP A 669 17.77 -8.01 37.61
CA ASP A 669 17.82 -6.80 36.79
C ASP A 669 16.43 -6.44 36.26
N THR A 670 15.71 -7.44 35.75
CA THR A 670 14.36 -7.30 35.22
C THR A 670 13.36 -6.84 36.29
N ILE A 671 13.39 -7.41 37.51
CA ILE A 671 12.54 -6.95 38.62
C ILE A 671 12.92 -5.53 39.05
N GLY A 672 14.21 -5.24 39.17
CA GLY A 672 14.69 -3.90 39.52
C GLY A 672 14.22 -2.85 38.51
N CYS A 673 14.40 -3.10 37.22
CA CYS A 673 13.89 -2.23 36.15
C CYS A 673 12.37 -2.07 36.19
N GLY A 674 11.63 -3.14 36.52
CA GLY A 674 10.19 -3.06 36.72
C GLY A 674 9.80 -2.11 37.84
N LEU A 675 10.47 -2.20 38.99
CA LEU A 675 10.24 -1.31 40.13
C LEU A 675 10.56 0.15 39.78
N GLU A 676 11.71 0.41 39.14
CA GLU A 676 12.05 1.75 38.66
C GLU A 676 10.99 2.28 37.69
N GLY A 677 10.41 1.43 36.84
CA GLY A 677 9.30 1.78 35.95
C GLY A 677 8.07 2.32 36.69
N LEU A 678 7.78 1.83 37.90
CA LEU A 678 6.65 2.28 38.72
C LEU A 678 6.79 3.71 39.24
N ARG A 679 8.00 4.30 39.20
CA ARG A 679 8.19 5.71 39.54
C ARG A 679 7.57 6.64 38.51
N PHE A 680 7.31 6.15 37.29
CA PHE A 680 6.64 6.87 36.23
C PHE A 680 5.13 6.71 36.40
N LYS A 681 4.42 7.84 36.59
CA LYS A 681 2.95 7.85 36.82
C LYS A 681 2.19 7.22 35.66
N GLU A 682 2.71 7.37 34.46
CA GLU A 682 2.18 6.80 33.22
C GLU A 682 2.21 5.27 33.24
N CYS A 683 3.26 4.66 33.78
CA CYS A 683 3.35 3.22 33.99
C CYS A 683 2.33 2.79 35.04
N ALA A 684 2.40 3.40 36.22
CA ALA A 684 1.60 3.01 37.38
C ALA A 684 0.09 3.06 37.10
N ARG A 685 -0.36 4.04 36.30
CA ARG A 685 -1.77 4.22 35.91
C ARG A 685 -2.33 3.11 35.00
N LEU A 686 -1.48 2.37 34.28
CA LEU A 686 -1.93 1.27 33.42
C LEU A 686 -2.06 -0.06 34.18
N LEU A 687 -1.52 -0.13 35.39
CA LEU A 687 -1.56 -1.29 36.26
C LEU A 687 -2.84 -1.32 37.09
N GLY A 688 -3.10 -2.45 37.73
CA GLY A 688 -4.27 -2.72 38.56
C GLY A 688 -5.22 -3.75 37.94
N PRO A 689 -6.29 -4.10 38.67
CA PRO A 689 -7.33 -5.00 38.18
C PRO A 689 -8.12 -4.38 37.02
N VAL A 690 -8.85 -5.21 36.26
CA VAL A 690 -9.77 -4.72 35.22
C VAL A 690 -10.96 -4.00 35.84
N VAL A 691 -11.47 -4.53 36.95
CA VAL A 691 -12.52 -3.91 37.77
C VAL A 691 -11.86 -3.39 39.04
N GLU A 692 -11.89 -2.08 39.25
CA GLU A 692 -11.27 -1.42 40.41
C GLU A 692 -11.75 -2.04 41.74
N GLY A 693 -10.83 -2.22 42.68
CA GLY A 693 -11.09 -2.88 43.97
C GLY A 693 -11.10 -4.41 43.93
N THR A 694 -10.96 -5.05 42.76
CA THR A 694 -10.90 -6.52 42.69
C THR A 694 -9.63 -7.05 43.34
N VAL A 695 -9.79 -7.98 44.28
CA VAL A 695 -8.72 -8.77 44.89
C VAL A 695 -9.04 -10.24 44.62
N VAL A 696 -8.09 -10.98 44.06
CA VAL A 696 -8.25 -12.41 43.79
C VAL A 696 -7.57 -13.20 44.90
N PRO A 697 -8.31 -13.95 45.74
CA PRO A 697 -7.71 -14.76 46.79
C PRO A 697 -6.70 -15.76 46.21
N ASN A 698 -5.52 -15.85 46.83
CA ASN A 698 -4.41 -16.69 46.34
C ASN A 698 -4.03 -16.41 44.86
N GLY A 699 -4.34 -15.20 44.38
CA GLY A 699 -3.93 -14.68 43.09
C GLY A 699 -2.46 -14.25 43.09
N THR A 700 -1.94 -13.99 41.89
CA THR A 700 -0.61 -13.44 41.66
C THR A 700 -0.46 -12.08 42.32
N LYS A 701 0.61 -11.87 43.09
CA LYS A 701 0.98 -10.53 43.57
C LYS A 701 1.87 -9.80 42.57
N VAL A 702 1.65 -8.49 42.42
CA VAL A 702 2.44 -7.64 41.49
C VAL A 702 3.53 -6.89 42.28
N PRO A 703 4.83 -7.09 41.96
CA PRO A 703 5.94 -6.40 42.61
C PRO A 703 5.78 -4.87 42.63
N GLY A 704 6.14 -4.23 43.75
CA GLY A 704 6.09 -2.79 43.97
C GLY A 704 4.71 -2.21 44.25
N THR A 705 3.66 -3.05 44.27
CA THR A 705 2.26 -2.67 44.50
C THR A 705 1.64 -3.51 45.63
N ASN A 706 0.39 -3.23 45.99
CA ASN A 706 -0.44 -4.06 46.86
C ASN A 706 -1.45 -4.91 46.07
N TYR A 707 -1.32 -5.01 44.73
CA TYR A 707 -2.27 -5.73 43.89
C TYR A 707 -2.09 -7.24 44.01
N GLN A 708 -3.22 -7.94 44.16
CA GLN A 708 -3.32 -9.39 44.06
C GLN A 708 -4.40 -9.76 43.05
N LEU A 709 -3.98 -10.29 41.91
CA LEU A 709 -4.76 -10.40 40.68
C LEU A 709 -4.83 -11.84 40.18
N ASP A 710 -5.75 -12.14 39.26
CA ASP A 710 -5.72 -13.40 38.51
C ASP A 710 -4.43 -13.49 37.66
N PRO A 711 -3.95 -14.69 37.29
CA PRO A 711 -2.66 -14.84 36.60
C PRO A 711 -2.61 -14.18 35.22
N ILE A 712 -3.74 -13.97 34.54
CA ILE A 712 -3.78 -13.29 33.23
C ILE A 712 -3.52 -11.79 33.43
N ARG A 713 -4.23 -11.16 34.37
CA ARG A 713 -4.04 -9.74 34.66
C ARG A 713 -2.72 -9.49 35.40
N GLY A 714 -2.28 -10.41 36.27
CA GLY A 714 -0.96 -10.40 36.89
C GLY A 714 0.15 -10.39 35.83
N ALA A 715 0.06 -11.24 34.81
CA ALA A 715 1.03 -11.28 33.72
C ALA A 715 1.08 -9.98 32.91
N PHE A 716 -0.09 -9.35 32.65
CA PHE A 716 -0.13 -8.01 32.05
C PHE A 716 0.63 -6.98 32.89
N ASN A 717 0.38 -6.97 34.19
CA ASN A 717 0.91 -5.97 35.10
C ASN A 717 2.43 -6.09 35.24
N ILE A 718 2.90 -7.30 35.53
CA ILE A 718 4.32 -7.61 35.71
C ILE A 718 5.07 -7.37 34.38
N GLY A 719 4.53 -7.84 33.24
CA GLY A 719 5.16 -7.61 31.94
C GLY A 719 5.20 -6.13 31.53
N THR A 720 4.16 -5.36 31.86
CA THR A 720 4.12 -3.92 31.57
C THR A 720 5.17 -3.14 32.37
N MET A 721 5.27 -3.37 33.68
CA MET A 721 6.27 -2.67 34.49
C MET A 721 7.70 -3.02 34.05
N ILE A 722 7.96 -4.30 33.76
CA ILE A 722 9.26 -4.78 33.26
C ILE A 722 9.67 -4.06 31.97
N ARG A 723 8.76 -4.02 30.99
CA ARG A 723 9.08 -3.49 29.66
C ARG A 723 9.17 -1.97 29.63
N TRP A 724 8.59 -1.29 30.62
CA TRP A 724 8.30 0.14 30.58
C TRP A 724 9.48 1.00 30.14
N LEU A 725 10.63 0.76 30.76
CA LEU A 725 11.85 1.54 30.60
C LEU A 725 12.79 1.03 29.52
N ASP A 726 12.57 -0.17 28.99
CA ASP A 726 13.51 -0.75 28.02
C ASP A 726 14.96 -0.78 28.54
N PHE A 727 15.14 -1.06 29.83
CA PHE A 727 16.44 -0.86 30.51
C PHE A 727 17.00 -2.13 31.13
N ASN A 728 16.55 -3.31 30.69
CA ASN A 728 16.96 -4.61 31.19
C ASN A 728 17.87 -5.32 30.18
N ASP A 729 17.52 -6.52 29.72
CA ASP A 729 18.31 -7.32 28.80
C ASP A 729 18.07 -6.94 27.32
N CYS A 730 18.91 -7.44 26.43
CA CYS A 730 18.70 -7.37 24.98
C CYS A 730 19.35 -8.54 24.26
N TRP A 731 18.73 -8.98 23.17
CA TRP A 731 19.27 -9.99 22.26
C TRP A 731 19.47 -9.44 20.85
N LEU A 732 20.68 -9.65 20.31
CA LEU A 732 21.08 -9.17 18.99
C LEU A 732 20.93 -10.26 17.93
N ALA A 733 20.05 -10.01 16.97
CA ALA A 733 19.66 -10.98 15.96
C ALA A 733 19.03 -10.28 14.73
N ALA A 734 18.57 -11.06 13.74
CA ALA A 734 17.81 -10.52 12.59
C ALA A 734 16.51 -9.84 13.05
N GLU A 735 15.88 -10.36 14.11
CA GLU A 735 14.94 -9.63 14.96
C GLU A 735 15.61 -9.31 16.29
N TRP A 736 15.67 -8.05 16.69
CA TRP A 736 16.12 -7.70 18.04
C TRP A 736 14.94 -7.72 19.00
N GLY A 737 15.19 -8.00 20.27
CA GLY A 737 14.13 -8.00 21.29
C GLY A 737 14.64 -8.17 22.72
N HIS A 738 13.69 -8.30 23.65
CA HIS A 738 13.94 -8.41 25.09
C HIS A 738 13.39 -9.74 25.60
N PRO A 739 14.22 -10.80 25.62
CA PRO A 739 13.81 -12.09 26.16
C PRO A 739 13.32 -12.07 27.61
N SER A 740 13.79 -11.15 28.45
CA SER A 740 13.30 -11.06 29.83
C SER A 740 11.84 -10.61 29.96
N ASP A 741 11.23 -10.10 28.89
CA ASP A 741 9.80 -9.78 28.85
C ASP A 741 8.92 -10.98 29.20
N ASN A 742 9.37 -12.21 28.89
CA ASN A 742 8.66 -13.45 29.21
C ASN A 742 8.47 -13.66 30.73
N LEU A 743 9.27 -12.99 31.58
CA LEU A 743 9.15 -13.08 33.03
C LEU A 743 7.75 -12.67 33.52
N GLY A 744 7.07 -11.75 32.80
CA GLY A 744 5.70 -11.36 33.13
C GLY A 744 4.75 -12.55 33.24
N ALA A 745 4.77 -13.43 32.24
CA ALA A 745 3.94 -14.64 32.23
C ALA A 745 4.46 -15.71 33.19
N ILE A 746 5.78 -15.94 33.22
CA ILE A 746 6.42 -16.97 34.06
C ILE A 746 6.17 -16.70 35.54
N LEU A 747 6.51 -15.51 36.03
CA LEU A 747 6.38 -15.16 37.44
C LEU A 747 4.92 -15.13 37.87
N ALA A 748 4.02 -14.60 37.02
CA ALA A 748 2.61 -14.54 37.35
C ALA A 748 2.02 -15.93 37.59
N VAL A 749 2.28 -16.88 36.69
CA VAL A 749 1.76 -18.24 36.78
C VAL A 749 2.44 -19.00 37.91
N ALA A 750 3.77 -18.91 38.04
CA ALA A 750 4.50 -19.61 39.10
C ALA A 750 4.08 -19.13 40.50
N ASP A 751 3.93 -17.82 40.71
CA ASP A 751 3.44 -17.25 41.98
C ASP A 751 2.01 -17.69 42.27
N HIS A 752 1.11 -17.65 41.27
CA HIS A 752 -0.26 -18.10 41.44
C HIS A 752 -0.32 -19.58 41.84
N LEU A 753 0.39 -20.47 41.13
CA LEU A 753 0.40 -21.90 41.42
C LEU A 753 1.03 -22.21 42.78
N ALA A 754 2.10 -21.50 43.17
CA ALA A 754 2.71 -21.64 44.49
C ALA A 754 1.73 -21.25 45.62
N ARG A 755 0.97 -20.17 45.44
CA ARG A 755 -0.08 -19.75 46.39
C ARG A 755 -1.28 -20.70 46.44
N GLN A 756 -1.48 -21.51 45.41
CA GLN A 756 -2.45 -22.62 45.41
C GLN A 756 -1.88 -23.91 46.04
N GLY A 757 -0.64 -23.87 46.55
CA GLY A 757 0.01 -24.98 47.25
C GLY A 757 0.91 -25.87 46.39
N GLN A 758 1.22 -25.49 45.15
CA GLN A 758 2.22 -26.21 44.35
C GLN A 758 3.64 -25.88 44.82
N PRO A 759 4.55 -26.87 44.93
CA PRO A 759 5.89 -26.65 45.50
C PRO A 759 6.88 -26.05 44.47
N LEU A 760 6.49 -24.98 43.77
CA LEU A 760 7.36 -24.30 42.81
C LEU A 760 8.39 -23.43 43.53
N THR A 761 9.61 -23.47 43.01
CA THR A 761 10.78 -22.75 43.53
C THR A 761 11.30 -21.72 42.53
N VAL A 762 12.16 -20.81 42.97
CA VAL A 762 12.82 -19.86 42.05
C VAL A 762 13.65 -20.60 41.00
N LYS A 763 14.18 -21.81 41.28
CA LYS A 763 14.83 -22.63 40.25
C LYS A 763 13.90 -22.89 39.04
N ASP A 764 12.63 -23.20 39.28
CA ASP A 764 11.65 -23.43 38.21
C ASP A 764 11.42 -22.16 37.36
N VAL A 765 11.47 -20.98 38.00
CA VAL A 765 11.42 -19.68 37.31
C VAL A 765 12.66 -19.48 36.46
N LEU A 766 13.86 -19.74 36.98
CA LEU A 766 15.12 -19.60 36.25
C LEU A 766 15.20 -20.53 35.04
N GLU A 767 14.81 -21.80 35.19
CA GLU A 767 14.78 -22.76 34.09
C GLU A 767 13.75 -22.37 33.02
N SER A 768 12.58 -21.88 33.44
CA SER A 768 11.57 -21.35 32.52
C SER A 768 12.07 -20.12 31.77
N MET A 769 12.83 -19.23 32.44
CA MET A 769 13.48 -18.09 31.79
C MET A 769 14.47 -18.57 30.73
N VAL A 770 15.37 -19.51 31.04
CA VAL A 770 16.33 -20.07 30.08
C VAL A 770 15.60 -20.61 28.85
N LYS A 771 14.54 -21.39 29.04
CA LYS A 771 13.76 -21.97 27.94
C LYS A 771 13.04 -20.91 27.11
N ALA A 772 12.40 -19.93 27.75
CA ALA A 772 11.73 -18.86 27.03
C ALA A 772 12.72 -17.99 26.23
N HIS A 773 13.88 -17.68 26.81
CA HIS A 773 14.93 -16.94 26.12
C HIS A 773 15.43 -17.70 24.91
N GLU A 774 15.65 -19.01 25.05
CA GLU A 774 16.08 -19.86 23.95
C GLU A 774 15.05 -19.88 22.81
N ILE A 775 13.76 -20.10 23.11
CA ILE A 775 12.71 -20.15 22.09
C ILE A 775 12.61 -18.82 21.32
N GLN A 776 12.49 -17.71 22.05
CA GLN A 776 12.39 -16.37 21.45
C GLN A 776 13.66 -16.03 20.66
N GLY A 777 14.84 -16.27 21.25
CA GLY A 777 16.12 -15.89 20.66
C GLY A 777 16.46 -16.70 19.41
N GLN A 778 16.25 -18.02 19.41
CA GLN A 778 16.49 -18.87 18.23
C GLN A 778 15.56 -18.51 17.07
N LEU A 779 14.28 -18.24 17.36
CA LEU A 779 13.34 -17.74 16.34
C LEU A 779 13.80 -16.38 15.80
N ALA A 780 14.35 -15.50 16.64
CA ALA A 780 14.81 -14.18 16.25
C ALA A 780 16.11 -14.18 15.40
N LEU A 781 17.00 -15.16 15.60
CA LEU A 781 18.37 -15.19 15.06
C LEU A 781 18.44 -14.90 13.55
N LEU A 782 17.65 -15.65 12.76
CA LEU A 782 17.66 -15.56 11.29
C LEU A 782 16.33 -15.03 10.72
N ASN A 783 15.30 -14.85 11.56
CA ASN A 783 13.96 -14.48 11.10
C ASN A 783 13.61 -13.06 11.57
N SER A 784 13.49 -12.13 10.61
CA SER A 784 13.24 -10.72 10.87
C SER A 784 11.75 -10.39 10.77
N PHE A 785 11.08 -10.32 11.91
CA PHE A 785 9.65 -10.00 12.03
C PHE A 785 9.38 -8.52 11.72
N ASN A 786 10.31 -7.64 12.04
CA ASN A 786 10.24 -6.22 11.72
C ASN A 786 10.20 -5.95 10.20
N ARG A 787 10.90 -6.76 9.39
CA ARG A 787 10.94 -6.61 7.92
C ARG A 787 9.62 -6.97 7.23
N VAL A 788 8.72 -7.64 7.95
CA VAL A 788 7.35 -7.94 7.51
C VAL A 788 6.30 -7.10 8.25
N GLY A 789 6.72 -6.14 9.08
CA GLY A 789 5.84 -5.19 9.75
C GLY A 789 5.30 -5.66 11.11
N LEU A 790 5.81 -6.77 11.64
CA LEU A 790 5.39 -7.33 12.93
C LEU A 790 6.29 -6.84 14.08
N ASP A 791 5.69 -6.69 15.25
CA ASP A 791 6.43 -6.41 16.48
C ASP A 791 7.03 -7.68 17.09
N HIS A 792 8.23 -7.57 17.65
CA HIS A 792 8.94 -8.71 18.24
C HIS A 792 8.18 -9.39 19.39
N VAL A 793 7.20 -8.71 20.01
CA VAL A 793 6.39 -9.30 21.09
C VAL A 793 5.56 -10.52 20.67
N VAL A 794 5.42 -10.81 19.36
CA VAL A 794 4.94 -12.13 18.90
C VAL A 794 5.80 -13.27 19.45
N LEU A 795 7.12 -13.07 19.51
CA LEU A 795 8.06 -14.06 20.03
C LEU A 795 7.93 -14.20 21.55
N VAL A 796 7.66 -13.10 22.26
CA VAL A 796 7.33 -13.13 23.69
C VAL A 796 6.07 -13.94 23.92
N LYS A 797 5.01 -13.70 23.13
CA LYS A 797 3.74 -14.46 23.23
C LYS A 797 3.98 -15.95 23.02
N VAL A 798 4.71 -16.34 21.97
CA VAL A 798 4.98 -17.75 21.62
C VAL A 798 5.84 -18.44 22.69
N ALA A 799 6.96 -17.83 23.09
CA ALA A 799 7.86 -18.40 24.09
C ALA A 799 7.19 -18.50 25.46
N SER A 800 6.49 -17.45 25.90
CA SER A 800 5.71 -17.44 27.14
C SER A 800 4.63 -18.53 27.14
N THR A 801 3.89 -18.69 26.04
CA THR A 801 2.83 -19.70 25.93
C THR A 801 3.40 -21.10 26.10
N ALA A 802 4.55 -21.38 25.46
CA ALA A 802 5.22 -22.67 25.55
C ALA A 802 5.63 -22.99 27.00
N VAL A 803 6.37 -22.10 27.67
CA VAL A 803 6.87 -22.39 29.03
C VAL A 803 5.75 -22.40 30.08
N VAL A 804 4.77 -21.50 29.98
CA VAL A 804 3.62 -21.45 30.90
C VAL A 804 2.73 -22.68 30.75
N SER A 805 2.59 -23.24 29.54
CA SER A 805 1.84 -24.48 29.35
C SER A 805 2.42 -25.61 30.22
N LYS A 806 3.75 -25.76 30.28
CA LYS A 806 4.41 -26.74 31.14
C LYS A 806 4.23 -26.42 32.63
N LEU A 807 4.37 -25.16 33.04
CA LEU A 807 4.11 -24.75 34.44
C LEU A 807 2.67 -25.08 34.88
N LEU A 808 1.70 -24.88 33.99
CA LEU A 808 0.30 -25.22 34.23
C LEU A 808 0.01 -26.74 34.19
N GLY A 809 1.00 -27.57 33.87
CA GLY A 809 0.87 -29.02 33.81
C GLY A 809 0.21 -29.55 32.53
N LEU A 810 0.25 -28.81 31.42
CA LEU A 810 -0.21 -29.29 30.12
C LEU A 810 0.72 -30.39 29.61
N THR A 811 0.17 -31.38 28.91
CA THR A 811 0.96 -32.40 28.22
C THR A 811 1.72 -31.81 27.02
N ARG A 812 2.65 -32.59 26.46
CA ARG A 812 3.34 -32.25 25.21
C ARG A 812 2.37 -31.87 24.08
N GLU A 813 1.32 -32.66 23.85
CA GLU A 813 0.33 -32.38 22.80
C GLU A 813 -0.49 -31.12 23.09
N GLN A 814 -0.87 -30.90 24.35
CA GLN A 814 -1.52 -29.64 24.74
C GLN A 814 -0.58 -28.43 24.61
N THR A 815 0.74 -28.63 24.72
CA THR A 815 1.73 -27.57 24.46
C THR A 815 1.79 -27.24 22.98
N ILE A 816 1.74 -28.24 22.09
CA ILE A 816 1.60 -28.05 20.64
C ILE A 816 0.34 -27.25 20.33
N ASP A 817 -0.79 -27.64 20.94
CA ASP A 817 -2.06 -26.93 20.77
C ASP A 817 -1.96 -25.47 21.24
N ALA A 818 -1.41 -25.21 22.43
CA ALA A 818 -1.25 -23.86 22.97
C ALA A 818 -0.31 -22.98 22.13
N VAL A 819 0.84 -23.51 21.69
CA VAL A 819 1.76 -22.78 20.81
C VAL A 819 1.13 -22.51 19.45
N SER A 820 0.33 -23.44 18.91
CA SER A 820 -0.40 -23.19 17.68
C SER A 820 -1.42 -22.05 17.81
N GLN A 821 -2.10 -21.98 18.96
CA GLN A 821 -3.02 -20.89 19.27
C GLN A 821 -2.29 -19.54 19.36
N ALA A 822 -1.06 -19.51 19.92
CA ALA A 822 -0.25 -18.28 19.95
C ALA A 822 0.14 -17.76 18.55
N TRP A 823 0.32 -18.66 17.58
CA TRP A 823 0.63 -18.27 16.20
C TRP A 823 -0.58 -17.75 15.42
N VAL A 824 -1.77 -18.33 15.61
CA VAL A 824 -3.00 -17.88 14.93
C VAL A 824 -3.59 -16.60 15.55
N ASP A 825 -3.42 -16.41 16.85
CA ASP A 825 -3.90 -15.22 17.57
C ASP A 825 -3.23 -13.95 17.01
N GLY A 826 -4.04 -12.96 16.62
CA GLY A 826 -3.59 -11.77 15.87
C GLY A 826 -2.30 -11.14 16.42
N GLN A 827 -1.43 -10.69 15.51
CA GLN A 827 -0.09 -10.23 15.87
C GLN A 827 0.00 -8.70 15.89
N SER A 828 0.74 -8.18 16.86
CA SER A 828 0.96 -6.74 16.98
C SER A 828 1.74 -6.21 15.78
N LEU A 829 1.22 -5.17 15.13
CA LEU A 829 1.95 -4.42 14.12
C LEU A 829 3.06 -3.59 14.77
N ARG A 830 4.18 -3.43 14.08
CA ARG A 830 5.32 -2.65 14.55
C ARG A 830 5.12 -1.13 14.49
N THR A 831 3.98 -0.67 14.00
CA THR A 831 3.68 0.76 13.74
C THR A 831 4.03 1.67 14.92
N TYR A 832 3.74 1.25 16.16
CA TYR A 832 3.97 2.05 17.37
C TYR A 832 5.45 2.20 17.80
N ARG A 833 6.39 1.62 17.05
CA ARG A 833 7.85 1.77 17.26
C ARG A 833 8.53 2.62 16.19
N HIS A 834 7.79 3.10 15.18
CA HIS A 834 8.33 3.83 14.03
C HIS A 834 7.67 5.18 13.86
N ALA A 835 8.44 6.17 13.40
CA ALA A 835 7.92 7.49 13.08
C ALA A 835 6.85 7.41 11.96
N PRO A 836 5.79 8.23 12.02
CA PRO A 836 5.49 9.25 13.03
C PRO A 836 4.70 8.71 14.24
N ASN A 837 4.54 7.39 14.37
CA ASN A 837 3.64 6.76 15.34
C ASN A 837 4.34 6.20 16.58
N THR A 838 5.63 6.50 16.80
CA THR A 838 6.36 6.05 17.99
C THR A 838 5.61 6.51 19.24
N GLY A 839 5.29 5.60 20.17
CA GLY A 839 4.52 5.97 21.35
C GLY A 839 4.52 4.93 22.47
N SER A 840 3.78 5.23 23.55
CA SER A 840 3.81 4.49 24.82
C SER A 840 3.34 3.02 24.72
N ARG A 841 2.66 2.62 23.63
CA ARG A 841 2.34 1.20 23.37
C ARG A 841 3.57 0.32 23.37
N LYS A 842 4.71 0.83 22.92
CA LYS A 842 5.98 0.09 22.94
C LYS A 842 6.38 -0.39 24.34
N SER A 843 5.98 0.37 25.37
CA SER A 843 6.34 0.18 26.76
C SER A 843 5.44 -0.81 27.51
N TRP A 844 4.28 -1.19 26.95
CA TRP A 844 3.35 -2.16 27.56
C TRP A 844 2.97 -3.34 26.66
N ALA A 845 3.33 -3.33 25.37
CA ALA A 845 2.98 -4.39 24.42
C ALA A 845 3.45 -5.79 24.85
N ALA A 846 4.56 -5.89 25.58
CA ALA A 846 5.04 -7.17 26.11
C ALA A 846 4.16 -7.70 27.26
N GLY A 847 3.58 -6.82 28.08
CA GLY A 847 2.58 -7.19 29.09
C GLY A 847 1.31 -7.75 28.45
N ASP A 848 0.86 -7.16 27.34
CA ASP A 848 -0.27 -7.69 26.56
C ASP A 848 0.05 -9.09 25.99
N ALA A 849 1.24 -9.27 25.41
CA ALA A 849 1.71 -10.58 24.94
C ALA A 849 1.76 -11.64 26.07
N CYS A 850 2.25 -11.28 27.26
CA CYS A 850 2.27 -12.16 28.43
C CYS A 850 0.86 -12.56 28.88
N SER A 851 -0.06 -11.59 28.96
CA SER A 851 -1.47 -11.85 29.30
C SER A 851 -2.14 -12.78 28.31
N ARG A 852 -1.93 -12.56 27.00
CA ARG A 852 -2.44 -13.46 25.96
C ARG A 852 -1.86 -14.86 26.09
N ALA A 853 -0.54 -14.99 26.31
CA ALA A 853 0.11 -16.29 26.47
C ALA A 853 -0.50 -17.12 27.63
N VAL A 854 -0.70 -16.51 28.79
CA VAL A 854 -1.31 -17.18 29.95
C VAL A 854 -2.77 -17.57 29.65
N ASN A 855 -3.54 -16.68 29.01
CA ASN A 855 -4.93 -16.97 28.66
C ASN A 855 -5.05 -18.13 27.67
N LEU A 856 -4.23 -18.16 26.61
CA LEU A 856 -4.25 -19.23 25.61
C LEU A 856 -3.91 -20.59 26.23
N ALA A 857 -2.88 -20.67 27.08
CA ALA A 857 -2.54 -21.90 27.78
C ALA A 857 -3.67 -22.37 28.72
N LEU A 858 -4.37 -21.46 29.41
CA LEU A 858 -5.52 -21.79 30.25
C LEU A 858 -6.74 -22.27 29.44
N LEU A 859 -6.97 -21.72 28.24
CA LEU A 859 -8.04 -22.18 27.34
C LEU A 859 -7.77 -23.59 26.83
N VAL A 860 -6.54 -23.89 26.40
CA VAL A 860 -6.15 -25.25 25.98
C VAL A 860 -6.22 -26.23 27.15
N LYS A 861 -5.86 -25.82 28.37
CA LYS A 861 -6.06 -26.64 29.57
C LYS A 861 -7.53 -27.04 29.78
N LYS A 862 -8.47 -26.19 29.35
CA LYS A 862 -9.93 -26.44 29.41
C LYS A 862 -10.47 -27.22 28.21
N GLY A 863 -9.62 -27.62 27.25
CA GLY A 863 -9.99 -28.45 26.11
C GLY A 863 -10.10 -27.72 24.77
N GLU A 864 -9.65 -26.47 24.67
CA GLU A 864 -9.53 -25.78 23.37
C GLU A 864 -8.55 -26.52 22.45
N MET A 865 -8.89 -26.67 21.17
CA MET A 865 -8.13 -27.48 20.21
C MET A 865 -6.99 -26.69 19.57
N GLY A 866 -5.91 -27.37 19.15
CA GLY A 866 -4.85 -26.72 18.36
C GLY A 866 -5.12 -26.64 16.86
N LEU A 867 -4.25 -25.91 16.15
CA LEU A 867 -4.25 -25.77 14.70
C LEU A 867 -2.95 -26.37 14.13
N PRO A 868 -2.97 -27.62 13.64
CA PRO A 868 -1.74 -28.34 13.33
C PRO A 868 -0.91 -27.67 12.23
N SER A 869 -1.55 -27.07 11.21
CA SER A 869 -0.86 -26.39 10.12
C SER A 869 -0.90 -24.87 10.26
N VAL A 870 -0.88 -24.31 11.48
CA VAL A 870 -0.99 -22.86 11.70
C VAL A 870 0.09 -22.05 10.98
N LEU A 871 1.28 -22.62 10.76
CA LEU A 871 2.37 -21.99 10.03
C LEU A 871 2.28 -22.27 8.53
N THR A 872 2.08 -23.54 8.14
CA THR A 872 2.19 -23.97 6.73
C THR A 872 0.88 -24.04 5.95
N ALA A 873 -0.28 -23.78 6.58
CA ALA A 873 -1.55 -23.79 5.88
C ALA A 873 -1.47 -22.85 4.66
N LYS A 874 -1.74 -23.39 3.47
CA LYS A 874 -1.69 -22.58 2.26
C LYS A 874 -2.74 -21.48 2.33
N THR A 875 -2.36 -20.26 1.94
CA THR A 875 -3.20 -19.04 1.99
C THR A 875 -3.48 -18.50 3.39
N TRP A 876 -3.63 -19.37 4.40
CA TRP A 876 -4.15 -19.01 5.72
C TRP A 876 -3.13 -19.12 6.86
N GLY A 877 -2.03 -19.82 6.64
CA GLY A 877 -0.98 -20.04 7.63
C GLY A 877 -0.11 -18.81 7.82
N PHE A 878 0.56 -18.74 8.97
CA PHE A 878 1.42 -17.63 9.36
C PHE A 878 2.46 -17.29 8.28
N TYR A 879 3.05 -18.31 7.65
CA TYR A 879 4.06 -18.07 6.60
C TYR A 879 3.48 -17.31 5.42
N ASP A 880 2.37 -17.78 4.87
CA ASP A 880 1.74 -17.15 3.70
C ASP A 880 1.15 -15.78 4.03
N VAL A 881 0.46 -15.65 5.17
CA VAL A 881 -0.29 -14.44 5.53
C VAL A 881 0.63 -13.33 6.06
N LEU A 882 1.54 -13.67 6.99
CA LEU A 882 2.28 -12.70 7.79
C LEU A 882 3.79 -12.73 7.56
N PHE A 883 4.32 -13.75 6.89
CA PHE A 883 5.76 -13.92 6.65
C PHE A 883 6.15 -14.01 5.17
N LYS A 884 5.28 -13.55 4.26
CA LYS A 884 5.52 -13.49 2.79
C LYS A 884 5.89 -14.85 2.17
N GLY A 885 5.27 -15.92 2.66
CA GLY A 885 5.54 -17.31 2.26
C GLY A 885 6.90 -17.85 2.70
N LYS A 886 7.71 -17.07 3.42
CA LYS A 886 9.02 -17.53 3.90
C LYS A 886 8.83 -18.41 5.14
N GLN A 887 9.51 -19.56 5.18
CA GLN A 887 9.56 -20.40 6.38
C GLN A 887 10.64 -19.93 7.34
N PHE A 888 10.53 -20.29 8.62
CA PHE A 888 11.55 -19.94 9.60
C PHE A 888 12.85 -20.71 9.38
N GLU A 889 13.96 -20.01 9.51
CA GLU A 889 15.32 -20.55 9.46
C GLU A 889 15.90 -20.57 10.88
N PHE A 890 16.66 -21.62 11.20
CA PHE A 890 17.31 -21.79 12.50
C PHE A 890 18.80 -21.97 12.32
N GLN A 891 19.59 -21.25 13.10
CA GLN A 891 21.06 -21.35 13.06
C GLN A 891 21.56 -22.60 13.82
N GLN A 892 20.81 -23.05 14.82
CA GLN A 892 21.16 -24.16 15.70
C GLN A 892 19.89 -24.72 16.36
N LYS A 893 20.02 -25.87 17.03
CA LYS A 893 18.95 -26.47 17.83
C LYS A 893 18.77 -25.71 19.14
N TYR A 894 17.60 -25.84 19.77
CA TYR A 894 17.35 -25.27 21.09
C TYR A 894 18.29 -25.89 22.15
N GLY A 895 18.92 -25.02 22.95
CA GLY A 895 19.76 -25.37 24.10
C GLY A 895 19.75 -24.23 25.13
N SER A 896 20.92 -23.79 25.61
CA SER A 896 21.03 -22.65 26.54
C SER A 896 21.78 -21.45 25.96
N TYR A 897 22.05 -21.46 24.64
CA TYR A 897 22.92 -20.51 23.98
C TYR A 897 22.47 -19.06 24.15
N ILE A 898 21.17 -18.77 24.05
CA ILE A 898 20.67 -17.40 24.11
C ILE A 898 20.91 -16.81 25.50
N MET A 899 20.60 -17.55 26.57
CA MET A 899 20.83 -17.09 27.94
C MET A 899 22.33 -16.89 28.22
N GLU A 900 23.20 -17.79 27.74
CA GLU A 900 24.65 -17.68 27.95
C GLU A 900 25.29 -16.47 27.25
N ASN A 901 24.63 -15.92 26.22
CA ASN A 901 25.14 -14.82 25.41
C ASN A 901 24.30 -13.53 25.53
N ILE A 902 23.26 -13.52 26.37
CA ILE A 902 22.39 -12.34 26.54
C ILE A 902 23.17 -11.12 27.02
N LEU A 903 22.76 -9.95 26.54
CA LEU A 903 23.39 -8.68 26.88
C LEU A 903 22.54 -7.92 27.89
N PHE A 904 23.19 -7.15 28.77
CA PHE A 904 22.53 -6.31 29.76
C PHE A 904 22.66 -4.82 29.43
N LYS A 905 21.59 -4.05 29.60
CA LYS A 905 21.64 -2.58 29.66
C LYS A 905 21.92 -2.16 31.09
N ILE A 906 23.18 -1.88 31.39
CA ILE A 906 23.60 -1.59 32.78
C ILE A 906 23.72 -0.10 33.02
N SER A 907 24.52 0.58 32.20
CA SER A 907 24.92 1.97 32.46
C SER A 907 23.90 2.99 32.03
N TYR A 908 23.26 2.78 30.87
CA TYR A 908 22.47 3.81 30.20
C TYR A 908 21.07 3.30 29.83
N PRO A 909 20.00 4.04 30.18
CA PRO A 909 18.63 3.74 29.77
C PRO A 909 18.38 4.20 28.34
N ALA A 910 19.12 3.59 27.40
CA ALA A 910 19.18 3.93 26.00
C ALA A 910 18.81 2.73 25.12
N GLU A 911 18.30 2.98 23.92
CA GLU A 911 18.19 1.97 22.86
C GLU A 911 19.54 1.25 22.68
N PHE A 912 19.49 -0.08 22.52
CA PHE A 912 20.66 -0.90 22.75
C PHE A 912 21.81 -0.58 21.79
N HIS A 913 21.52 -0.21 20.54
CA HIS A 913 22.55 0.09 19.54
C HIS A 913 23.37 1.36 19.89
N ALA A 914 22.89 2.21 20.80
CA ALA A 914 23.59 3.43 21.22
C ALA A 914 24.50 3.25 22.44
N GLN A 915 24.46 2.12 23.16
CA GLN A 915 25.14 1.95 24.45
C GLN A 915 26.64 2.30 24.40
N THR A 916 27.35 1.81 23.39
CA THR A 916 28.79 2.07 23.20
C THR A 916 29.07 3.49 22.66
N ALA A 917 28.13 4.09 21.92
CA ALA A 917 28.23 5.49 21.50
C ALA A 917 28.12 6.45 22.70
N VAL A 918 27.23 6.14 23.66
CA VAL A 918 27.08 6.90 24.91
C VAL A 918 28.35 6.77 25.77
N GLU A 919 28.94 5.57 25.87
CA GLU A 919 30.20 5.33 26.58
C GLU A 919 31.37 6.12 25.96
N ALA A 920 31.47 6.13 24.62
CA ALA A 920 32.43 6.95 23.90
C ALA A 920 32.21 8.45 24.14
N ALA A 921 30.95 8.89 24.18
CA ALA A 921 30.59 10.29 24.46
C ALA A 921 30.99 10.74 25.87
N HIS A 922 30.87 9.89 26.90
CA HIS A 922 31.41 10.19 28.25
C HIS A 922 32.93 10.34 28.25
N THR A 923 33.63 9.46 27.54
CA THR A 923 35.09 9.55 27.43
C THR A 923 35.50 10.87 26.79
N ILE A 924 34.79 11.29 25.74
CA ILE A 924 35.04 12.57 25.06
C ILE A 924 34.67 13.76 25.94
N HIS A 925 33.56 13.70 26.68
CA HIS A 925 33.19 14.76 27.63
C HIS A 925 34.31 15.04 28.64
N ASN A 926 34.90 13.98 29.21
CA ASN A 926 36.02 14.13 30.14
C ASN A 926 37.26 14.74 29.47
N LYS A 927 37.59 14.31 28.23
CA LYS A 927 38.69 14.91 27.46
C LYS A 927 38.46 16.40 27.18
N LEU A 928 37.25 16.79 26.79
CA LEU A 928 36.91 18.22 26.58
C LEU A 928 37.10 19.02 27.87
N LYS A 929 36.65 18.48 29.01
CA LYS A 929 36.81 19.11 30.32
C LYS A 929 38.28 19.27 30.71
N GLU A 930 39.12 18.26 30.48
CA GLU A 930 40.57 18.32 30.72
C GLU A 930 41.26 19.39 29.86
N MET A 931 40.74 19.62 28.64
CA MET A 931 41.21 20.67 27.74
C MET A 931 40.63 22.07 28.06
N GLY A 932 39.76 22.19 29.07
CA GLY A 932 39.05 23.44 29.38
C GLY A 932 38.01 23.85 28.32
N LYS A 933 37.50 22.87 27.55
CA LYS A 933 36.55 23.03 26.45
C LYS A 933 35.15 22.53 26.84
N THR A 934 34.12 22.97 26.12
CA THR A 934 32.74 22.53 26.33
C THR A 934 32.12 21.97 25.04
N SER A 935 30.86 21.55 25.09
CA SER A 935 30.08 21.17 23.90
C SER A 935 29.97 22.30 22.86
N ASP A 936 30.12 23.56 23.28
CA ASP A 936 29.97 24.73 22.40
C ASP A 936 31.17 24.85 21.44
N ASP A 937 32.32 24.31 21.82
CA ASP A 937 33.52 24.22 21.00
C ASP A 937 33.42 23.15 19.89
N ILE A 938 32.38 22.32 19.89
CA ILE A 938 32.21 21.24 18.91
C ILE A 938 31.67 21.79 17.59
N LYS A 939 32.42 21.51 16.51
CA LYS A 939 32.03 21.80 15.12
C LYS A 939 31.24 20.65 14.50
N SER A 940 31.68 19.41 14.68
CA SER A 940 30.99 18.22 14.18
C SER A 940 31.35 16.96 14.96
N VAL A 941 30.44 16.00 14.97
CA VAL A 941 30.64 14.65 15.50
C VAL A 941 30.23 13.64 14.43
N ARG A 942 31.17 12.76 14.06
CA ARG A 942 30.89 11.63 13.18
C ARG A 942 30.84 10.36 14.01
N ILE A 943 29.75 9.59 13.87
CA ILE A 943 29.58 8.28 14.51
C ILE A 943 29.74 7.19 13.44
N ARG A 944 30.80 6.36 13.52
CA ARG A 944 30.83 5.08 12.79
C ARG A 944 30.03 4.05 13.56
N THR A 945 29.09 3.37 12.91
CA THR A 945 28.18 2.42 13.56
C THR A 945 27.69 1.34 12.58
N GLN A 946 27.03 0.30 13.07
CA GLN A 946 26.42 -0.76 12.26
C GLN A 946 25.16 -0.29 11.49
N GLU A 947 24.83 -0.94 10.36
CA GLU A 947 23.64 -0.67 9.55
C GLU A 947 22.36 -0.61 10.39
N ALA A 948 22.24 -1.52 11.35
CA ALA A 948 21.08 -1.59 12.23
C ALA A 948 20.86 -0.28 12.99
N ALA A 949 21.93 0.34 13.51
CA ALA A 949 21.85 1.62 14.21
C ALA A 949 21.47 2.76 13.26
N VAL A 950 22.06 2.82 12.07
CA VAL A 950 21.72 3.81 11.03
C VAL A 950 20.24 3.72 10.65
N ARG A 951 19.72 2.50 10.49
CA ARG A 951 18.33 2.30 10.10
C ARG A 951 17.32 2.55 11.21
N ILE A 952 17.67 2.26 12.47
CA ILE A 952 16.70 2.22 13.58
C ILE A 952 16.71 3.52 14.39
N ILE A 953 17.89 4.10 14.64
CA ILE A 953 18.04 5.21 15.60
C ILE A 953 18.78 6.45 15.06
N ASP A 954 19.25 6.47 13.81
CA ASP A 954 19.75 7.70 13.17
C ASP A 954 18.60 8.58 12.67
N LYS A 955 17.91 9.22 13.62
CA LYS A 955 16.74 10.07 13.36
C LYS A 955 17.11 11.55 13.31
N GLN A 956 16.57 12.25 12.33
CA GLN A 956 16.72 13.70 12.16
C GLN A 956 15.37 14.40 12.35
N GLY A 957 15.40 15.68 12.75
CA GLY A 957 14.20 16.47 13.01
C GLY A 957 13.79 16.57 14.49
N PRO A 958 12.62 17.16 14.76
CA PRO A 958 12.11 17.37 16.12
C PRO A 958 11.81 16.04 16.84
N LEU A 959 11.94 16.04 18.17
CA LEU A 959 11.68 14.88 19.03
C LEU A 959 10.59 15.23 20.05
N ASP A 960 9.39 14.69 19.86
CA ASP A 960 8.18 15.18 20.53
C ASP A 960 7.90 14.50 21.88
N ASN A 961 8.54 13.37 22.16
CA ASN A 961 8.28 12.59 23.38
C ASN A 961 9.51 11.79 23.84
N PHE A 962 9.39 11.20 25.02
CA PHE A 962 10.41 10.33 25.64
C PHE A 962 10.89 9.23 24.70
N ALA A 963 9.98 8.55 24.01
CA ALA A 963 10.31 7.41 23.16
C ALA A 963 11.08 7.80 21.90
N ASP A 964 10.81 8.99 21.34
CA ASP A 964 11.58 9.52 20.21
C ASP A 964 13.03 9.83 20.59
N ARG A 965 13.24 10.37 21.80
CA ARG A 965 14.58 10.70 22.33
C ARG A 965 15.41 9.46 22.65
N ASP A 966 14.79 8.43 23.24
CA ASP A 966 15.39 7.12 23.45
C ASP A 966 15.75 6.42 22.12
N HIS A 967 15.07 6.73 21.01
CA HIS A 967 15.35 6.15 19.69
C HIS A 967 16.04 7.14 18.73
N ALA A 968 16.85 8.06 19.27
CA ALA A 968 17.64 9.02 18.50
C ALA A 968 19.10 9.02 18.99
N ILE A 969 20.00 8.36 18.25
CA ILE A 969 21.42 8.24 18.63
C ILE A 969 22.12 9.60 18.76
N ASN A 970 21.73 10.57 17.94
CA ASN A 970 22.24 11.93 18.06
C ASN A 970 21.84 12.59 19.39
N TYR A 971 20.64 12.35 19.91
CA TYR A 971 20.21 12.83 21.23
C TYR A 971 21.01 12.14 22.33
N MET A 972 21.09 10.81 22.27
CA MET A 972 21.80 9.99 23.25
C MET A 972 23.31 10.25 23.29
N VAL A 973 23.89 10.78 22.22
CA VAL A 973 25.30 11.22 22.19
C VAL A 973 25.44 12.69 22.61
N ALA A 974 24.53 13.57 22.17
CA ALA A 974 24.58 14.99 22.53
C ALA A 974 24.48 15.21 24.04
N PHE A 975 23.58 14.52 24.71
CA PHE A 975 23.30 14.74 26.14
C PHE A 975 24.54 14.42 27.03
N PRO A 976 25.20 13.25 26.91
CA PRO A 976 26.48 12.98 27.54
C PRO A 976 27.59 13.98 27.23
N LEU A 977 27.70 14.47 26.00
CA LEU A 977 28.73 15.44 25.63
C LEU A 977 28.54 16.78 26.37
N ILE A 978 27.28 17.16 26.63
CA ILE A 978 26.94 18.39 27.35
C ILE A 978 27.08 18.21 28.87
N TYR A 979 26.50 17.15 29.43
CA TYR A 979 26.32 17.03 30.89
C TYR A 979 27.17 15.95 31.57
N GLY A 980 27.86 15.09 30.81
CA GLY A 980 28.64 13.99 31.38
C GLY A 980 27.80 12.90 32.04
N ARG A 981 26.51 12.79 31.72
CA ARG A 981 25.59 11.74 32.20
C ARG A 981 24.51 11.39 31.19
N LEU A 982 23.84 10.24 31.36
CA LEU A 982 22.58 9.89 30.69
C LEU A 982 21.76 8.96 31.60
N THR A 983 20.64 9.46 32.09
CA THR A 983 19.74 8.81 33.05
C THR A 983 18.30 8.81 32.55
N THR A 984 17.39 8.10 33.22
CA THR A 984 15.99 7.99 32.78
C THR A 984 15.27 9.35 32.76
N GLU A 985 15.59 10.25 33.69
CA GLU A 985 15.01 11.60 33.78
C GLU A 985 15.46 12.53 32.64
N ASP A 986 16.60 12.23 32.02
CA ASP A 986 17.19 13.06 30.97
C ASP A 986 16.38 13.00 29.66
N TYR A 987 15.44 12.05 29.52
CA TYR A 987 14.54 11.92 28.36
C TYR A 987 13.20 12.68 28.52
N THR A 988 12.97 13.33 29.66
CA THR A 988 11.73 14.10 29.91
C THR A 988 11.67 15.38 29.06
N ASP A 989 10.46 15.91 28.82
CA ASP A 989 10.30 17.16 28.06
C ASP A 989 11.04 18.33 28.72
N LYS A 990 11.08 18.33 30.07
CA LYS A 990 11.81 19.33 30.84
C LYS A 990 13.32 19.27 30.57
N ALA A 991 13.90 18.07 30.51
CA ALA A 991 15.32 17.90 30.24
C ALA A 991 15.67 18.23 28.78
N ALA A 992 14.79 17.88 27.83
CA ALA A 992 14.98 18.14 26.41
C ALA A 992 14.78 19.62 26.00
N ALA A 993 14.30 20.49 26.89
CA ALA A 993 14.06 21.90 26.60
C ALA A 993 15.34 22.75 26.49
N ASP A 994 16.52 22.21 26.81
CA ASP A 994 17.80 22.92 26.65
C ASP A 994 18.18 23.02 25.16
N PRO A 995 18.25 24.24 24.57
CA PRO A 995 18.48 24.42 23.14
C PRO A 995 19.84 23.89 22.66
N ARG A 996 20.83 23.79 23.56
CA ARG A 996 22.17 23.27 23.22
C ARG A 996 22.11 21.82 22.74
N ILE A 997 21.12 21.05 23.20
CA ILE A 997 20.93 19.66 22.78
C ILE A 997 20.63 19.60 21.29
N ASP A 998 19.66 20.36 20.81
CA ASP A 998 19.26 20.36 19.40
C ASP A 998 20.33 21.00 18.50
N GLU A 999 21.00 22.05 18.98
CA GLU A 999 22.15 22.64 18.29
C GLU A 999 23.29 21.63 18.09
N LEU A 1000 23.61 20.83 19.11
CA LEU A 1000 24.64 19.81 19.01
C LEU A 1000 24.17 18.62 18.18
N ARG A 1001 22.91 18.19 18.29
CA ARG A 1001 22.33 17.13 17.45
C ARG A 1001 22.45 17.44 15.97
N ALA A 1002 22.23 18.69 15.57
CA ALA A 1002 22.38 19.13 14.17
C ALA A 1002 23.82 18.97 13.62
N LYS A 1003 24.81 18.79 14.51
CA LYS A 1003 26.23 18.58 14.19
C LYS A 1003 26.66 17.11 14.26
N ILE A 1004 25.77 16.21 14.71
CA ILE A 1004 26.03 14.77 14.86
C ILE A 1004 25.42 14.01 13.67
N PHE A 1005 26.22 13.17 13.01
CA PHE A 1005 25.75 12.30 11.93
C PHE A 1005 26.38 10.92 11.99
N CYS A 1006 25.64 9.91 11.50
CA CYS A 1006 26.11 8.53 11.45
C CYS A 1006 26.66 8.17 10.06
N VAL A 1007 27.63 7.27 10.04
CA VAL A 1007 28.10 6.57 8.84
C VAL A 1007 28.17 5.08 9.14
N GLU A 1008 27.71 4.26 8.19
CA GLU A 1008 27.82 2.81 8.33
C GLU A 1008 29.29 2.38 8.28
N ASP A 1009 29.70 1.55 9.23
CA ASP A 1009 30.94 0.77 9.18
C ASP A 1009 30.62 -0.70 8.91
N LYS A 1010 31.11 -1.21 7.80
CA LYS A 1010 30.85 -2.60 7.38
C LYS A 1010 31.36 -3.63 8.36
N ARG A 1011 32.50 -3.36 9.05
CA ARG A 1011 33.02 -4.27 10.07
C ARG A 1011 32.02 -4.38 11.20
N PHE A 1012 31.50 -3.26 11.71
CA PHE A 1012 30.49 -3.30 12.77
C PHE A 1012 29.19 -3.98 12.32
N SER A 1013 28.76 -3.77 11.06
CA SER A 1013 27.60 -4.48 10.49
C SER A 1013 27.80 -6.01 10.44
N GLU A 1014 29.00 -6.48 10.08
CA GLU A 1014 29.31 -7.92 10.03
C GLU A 1014 29.42 -8.53 11.43
N GLU A 1015 30.12 -7.86 12.34
CA GLU A 1015 30.36 -8.34 13.71
C GLU A 1015 29.10 -8.33 14.58
N TYR A 1016 28.13 -7.46 14.28
CA TYR A 1016 26.80 -7.46 14.88
C TYR A 1016 26.06 -8.79 14.67
N HIS A 1017 26.25 -9.43 13.52
CA HIS A 1017 25.62 -10.71 13.18
C HIS A 1017 26.50 -11.93 13.47
N ALA A 1018 27.81 -11.75 13.65
CA ALA A 1018 28.76 -12.83 13.90
C ALA A 1018 28.45 -13.54 15.24
N PRO A 1019 28.15 -14.86 15.24
CA PRO A 1019 27.72 -15.59 16.44
C PRO A 1019 28.72 -15.60 17.61
N ASP A 1020 30.01 -15.47 17.32
CA ASP A 1020 31.09 -15.42 18.31
C ASP A 1020 31.36 -14.01 18.84
N LYS A 1021 30.87 -12.97 18.15
CA LYS A 1021 31.08 -11.57 18.53
C LYS A 1021 29.82 -10.93 19.10
N ARG A 1022 28.76 -10.80 18.31
CA ARG A 1022 27.53 -10.05 18.65
C ARG A 1022 27.86 -8.66 19.23
N SER A 1023 28.77 -7.94 18.57
CA SER A 1023 29.19 -6.61 19.02
C SER A 1023 28.20 -5.52 18.59
N ILE A 1024 28.24 -4.38 19.27
CA ILE A 1024 27.52 -3.16 18.87
C ILE A 1024 28.53 -2.02 18.81
N GLY A 1025 29.51 -2.14 17.92
CA GLY A 1025 30.62 -1.20 17.85
C GLY A 1025 30.18 0.20 17.44
N ASN A 1026 30.62 1.21 18.19
CA ASN A 1026 30.48 2.61 17.80
C ASN A 1026 31.84 3.32 17.96
N ALA A 1027 32.15 4.23 17.04
CA ALA A 1027 33.33 5.08 17.12
C ALA A 1027 32.99 6.55 16.85
N LEU A 1028 33.39 7.44 17.77
CA LEU A 1028 33.09 8.87 17.71
C LEU A 1028 34.35 9.67 17.34
N LEU A 1029 34.27 10.42 16.25
CA LEU A 1029 35.28 11.42 15.87
C LEU A 1029 34.71 12.83 16.08
N VAL A 1030 35.37 13.64 16.91
CA VAL A 1030 34.94 15.02 17.21
C VAL A 1030 35.92 16.02 16.62
N THR A 1031 35.38 16.98 15.85
CA THR A 1031 36.13 18.14 15.34
C THR A 1031 35.66 19.39 16.06
N LEU A 1032 36.62 20.22 16.51
CA LEU A 1032 36.37 21.47 17.22
C LEU A 1032 36.32 22.67 16.25
N ASN A 1033 35.79 23.80 16.74
CA ASN A 1033 35.64 25.04 15.97
C ASN A 1033 36.98 25.64 15.54
N ASP A 1034 38.05 25.42 16.31
CA ASP A 1034 39.42 25.88 15.99
C ASP A 1034 40.14 24.99 14.95
N GLY A 1035 39.48 23.93 14.46
CA GLY A 1035 40.02 22.99 13.48
C GLY A 1035 40.71 21.78 14.09
N THR A 1036 40.87 21.70 15.41
CA THR A 1036 41.41 20.52 16.10
C THR A 1036 40.47 19.33 15.94
N THR A 1037 41.02 18.15 15.64
CA THR A 1037 40.29 16.88 15.66
C THR A 1037 40.82 16.01 16.80
N LEU A 1038 39.94 15.57 17.69
CA LEU A 1038 40.28 14.66 18.79
C LEU A 1038 40.50 13.24 18.26
N ASP A 1039 41.33 12.45 18.94
CA ASP A 1039 41.48 11.02 18.66
C ASP A 1039 40.13 10.32 18.70
N GLU A 1040 39.85 9.49 17.69
CA GLU A 1040 38.60 8.74 17.59
C GLU A 1040 38.47 7.77 18.77
N VAL A 1041 37.32 7.82 19.46
CA VAL A 1041 37.04 6.92 20.59
C VAL A 1041 36.15 5.80 20.10
N GLU A 1042 36.71 4.60 19.96
CA GLU A 1042 36.01 3.38 19.56
C GLU A 1042 35.69 2.51 20.78
N VAL A 1043 34.44 2.07 20.91
CA VAL A 1043 33.98 1.12 21.91
C VAL A 1043 33.24 -0.02 21.20
N GLU A 1044 33.82 -1.23 21.22
CA GLU A 1044 33.30 -2.38 20.49
C GLU A 1044 32.22 -3.14 21.28
N TYR A 1045 32.46 -3.39 22.58
CA TYR A 1045 31.56 -4.16 23.45
C TYR A 1045 31.06 -3.29 24.60
N PRO A 1046 29.73 -3.19 24.82
CA PRO A 1046 29.18 -2.49 25.96
C PRO A 1046 29.52 -3.26 27.25
N VAL A 1047 29.54 -2.57 28.39
CA VAL A 1047 29.87 -3.19 29.69
C VAL A 1047 28.97 -4.38 30.06
N GLY A 1048 27.71 -4.40 29.58
CA GLY A 1048 26.79 -5.51 29.80
C GLY A 1048 26.93 -6.69 28.82
N HIS A 1049 27.92 -6.66 27.92
CA HIS A 1049 28.22 -7.77 27.03
C HIS A 1049 28.85 -8.94 27.80
N LYS A 1050 28.65 -10.17 27.31
CA LYS A 1050 29.28 -11.40 27.85
C LYS A 1050 30.79 -11.25 28.08
N ARG A 1051 31.50 -10.64 27.14
CA ARG A 1051 32.98 -10.44 27.21
C ARG A 1051 33.41 -9.48 28.32
N ARG A 1052 32.53 -8.60 28.79
CA ARG A 1052 32.77 -7.64 29.89
C ARG A 1052 31.97 -7.99 31.15
N ARG A 1053 31.44 -9.22 31.26
CA ARG A 1053 30.54 -9.61 32.36
C ARG A 1053 31.14 -9.40 33.75
N ALA A 1054 32.44 -9.64 33.93
CA ALA A 1054 33.13 -9.41 35.21
C ALA A 1054 33.11 -7.92 35.63
N GLU A 1055 33.19 -7.00 34.68
CA GLU A 1055 33.06 -5.56 34.90
C GLU A 1055 31.60 -5.15 35.11
N GLY A 1056 30.68 -5.73 34.33
CA GLY A 1056 29.26 -5.42 34.38
C GLY A 1056 28.52 -5.91 35.61
N THR A 1057 28.82 -7.10 36.14
CA THR A 1057 28.05 -7.70 37.24
C THR A 1057 27.98 -6.80 38.49
N PRO A 1058 29.09 -6.22 39.01
CA PRO A 1058 29.02 -5.29 40.14
C PRO A 1058 28.14 -4.06 39.86
N LEU A 1059 28.20 -3.53 38.63
CA LEU A 1059 27.39 -2.38 38.21
C LEU A 1059 25.90 -2.72 38.09
N LEU A 1060 25.58 -3.94 37.64
CA LEU A 1060 24.20 -4.46 37.61
C LEU A 1060 23.64 -4.60 39.03
N ILE A 1061 24.42 -5.13 39.98
CA ILE A 1061 23.99 -5.21 41.38
C ILE A 1061 23.79 -3.81 41.99
N ALA A 1062 24.68 -2.86 41.69
CA ALA A 1062 24.52 -1.47 42.12
C ALA A 1062 23.27 -0.82 41.52
N LYS A 1063 22.99 -1.06 40.24
CA LYS A 1063 21.75 -0.64 39.56
C LYS A 1063 20.52 -1.24 40.23
N PHE A 1064 20.52 -2.54 40.51
CA PHE A 1064 19.42 -3.22 41.21
C PHE A 1064 19.18 -2.61 42.59
N LYS A 1065 20.23 -2.41 43.39
CA LYS A 1065 20.15 -1.74 44.71
C LYS A 1065 19.55 -0.34 44.59
N ARG A 1066 19.94 0.44 43.58
CA ARG A 1066 19.38 1.78 43.32
C ARG A 1066 17.90 1.73 42.98
N HIS A 1067 17.46 0.76 42.18
CA HIS A 1067 16.07 0.67 41.72
C HIS A 1067 15.09 0.17 42.81
N ILE A 1068 15.55 -0.64 43.77
CA ILE A 1068 14.68 -1.04 44.91
C ILE A 1068 14.55 0.07 45.97
N GLY A 1069 15.51 0.99 46.05
CA GLY A 1069 15.59 2.03 47.07
C GLY A 1069 14.35 2.91 47.23
N PRO A 1070 13.75 3.43 46.15
CA PRO A 1070 12.53 4.25 46.22
C PRO A 1070 11.28 3.50 46.69
N HIS A 1071 11.32 2.17 46.79
CA HIS A 1071 10.14 1.34 47.05
C HIS A 1071 10.13 0.70 48.44
N PHE A 1072 11.29 0.50 49.05
CA PHE A 1072 11.46 -0.22 50.31
C PHE A 1072 12.45 0.52 51.23
N ASP A 1073 12.26 0.42 52.55
CA ASP A 1073 13.23 0.95 53.52
C ASP A 1073 14.56 0.18 53.51
N GLU A 1074 15.60 0.73 54.16
CA GLU A 1074 16.95 0.13 54.13
C GLU A 1074 17.02 -1.28 54.73
N ALA A 1075 16.18 -1.58 55.73
CA ALA A 1075 16.13 -2.89 56.38
C ALA A 1075 15.57 -3.95 55.42
N HIS A 1076 14.45 -3.63 54.76
CA HIS A 1076 13.82 -4.47 53.75
C HIS A 1076 14.73 -4.62 52.51
N GLN A 1077 15.36 -3.54 52.04
CA GLN A 1077 16.35 -3.60 50.97
C GLN A 1077 17.48 -4.58 51.30
N SER A 1078 17.98 -4.56 52.53
CA SER A 1078 19.04 -5.48 52.99
C SER A 1078 18.57 -6.94 52.98
N GLN A 1079 17.31 -7.19 53.35
CA GLN A 1079 16.69 -8.52 53.26
C GLN A 1079 16.60 -9.01 51.80
N ILE A 1080 16.13 -8.16 50.88
CA ILE A 1080 16.06 -8.47 49.45
C ILE A 1080 17.47 -8.80 48.92
N LEU A 1081 18.45 -7.92 49.18
CA LEU A 1081 19.81 -8.10 48.68
C LEU A 1081 20.44 -9.39 49.22
N LYS A 1082 20.24 -9.70 50.50
CA LYS A 1082 20.72 -10.96 51.10
C LYS A 1082 20.07 -12.18 50.43
N ALA A 1083 18.76 -12.12 50.19
CA ALA A 1083 18.01 -13.21 49.56
C ALA A 1083 18.48 -13.50 48.13
N VAL A 1084 18.78 -12.48 47.33
CA VAL A 1084 19.16 -12.67 45.92
C VAL A 1084 20.66 -12.89 45.70
N SER A 1085 21.51 -12.61 46.71
CA SER A 1085 22.97 -12.70 46.60
C SER A 1085 23.52 -14.11 46.81
N ASP A 1086 22.75 -15.03 47.40
CA ASP A 1086 23.11 -16.45 47.55
C ASP A 1086 22.37 -17.28 46.49
N PRO A 1087 23.03 -17.70 45.39
CA PRO A 1087 22.38 -18.46 44.33
C PRO A 1087 21.75 -19.76 44.81
N ALA A 1088 22.41 -20.47 45.74
CA ALA A 1088 21.96 -21.78 46.20
C ALA A 1088 20.72 -21.67 47.09
N ALA A 1089 20.69 -20.67 47.98
CA ALA A 1089 19.51 -20.38 48.80
C ALA A 1089 18.35 -19.84 47.96
N LEU A 1090 18.64 -18.92 47.02
CA LEU A 1090 17.65 -18.35 46.13
C LEU A 1090 16.96 -19.43 45.30
N SER A 1091 17.70 -20.33 44.65
CA SER A 1091 17.13 -21.40 43.81
C SER A 1091 16.15 -22.30 44.57
N LYS A 1092 16.33 -22.51 45.87
CA LYS A 1092 15.44 -23.35 46.71
C LYS A 1092 14.26 -22.59 47.30
N MET A 1093 14.23 -21.26 47.18
CA MET A 1093 13.18 -20.43 47.75
C MET A 1093 11.83 -20.71 47.05
N PRO A 1094 10.73 -20.91 47.78
CA PRO A 1094 9.40 -20.99 47.19
C PRO A 1094 9.05 -19.69 46.44
N VAL A 1095 8.40 -19.80 45.28
CA VAL A 1095 8.13 -18.63 44.42
C VAL A 1095 7.24 -17.60 45.11
N ASP A 1096 6.23 -18.02 45.88
CA ASP A 1096 5.34 -17.10 46.61
C ASP A 1096 6.10 -16.25 47.64
N LYS A 1097 7.07 -16.87 48.33
CA LYS A 1097 7.95 -16.19 49.29
C LYS A 1097 8.93 -15.25 48.61
N PHE A 1098 9.44 -15.63 47.44
CA PHE A 1098 10.27 -14.76 46.63
C PHE A 1098 9.48 -13.52 46.17
N THR A 1099 8.27 -13.70 45.63
CA THR A 1099 7.41 -12.59 45.21
C THR A 1099 7.08 -11.68 46.38
N ASP A 1100 6.76 -12.24 47.55
CA ASP A 1100 6.42 -11.48 48.77
C ASP A 1100 7.56 -10.54 49.22
N LEU A 1101 8.82 -10.81 48.87
CA LEU A 1101 9.93 -9.88 49.12
C LEU A 1101 9.78 -8.53 48.41
N PHE A 1102 9.01 -8.48 47.32
CA PHE A 1102 8.89 -7.29 46.47
C PHE A 1102 7.50 -6.67 46.50
N VAL A 1103 6.61 -7.05 47.42
CA VAL A 1103 5.26 -6.48 47.52
C VAL A 1103 5.24 -5.41 48.61
N LYS A 1104 4.48 -4.33 48.41
CA LYS A 1104 4.27 -3.33 49.46
C LYS A 1104 3.23 -3.86 50.46
N ALA A 1105 3.50 -3.69 51.75
CA ALA A 1105 2.58 -4.05 52.83
C ALA A 1105 1.26 -3.27 52.75
#